data_AF-A0AAN7KYH5-F1
#
_entry.id   AF-A0AAN7KYH5-F1
#
_cell.length_a   1.000
_cell.length_b   1.000
_cell.length_c   1.000
_cell.angle_alpha   90.00
_cell.angle_beta   90.00
_cell.angle_gamma   90.00
#
_symmetry.space_group_name_H-M   'P 1'
#
loop_
_entity.id
_entity.type
_entity.pdbx_description
1 polymer ?
#
loop_
_entity_poly.entity_id
_entity_poly.type
_entity_poly.pdbx_seq_one_letter_code
_entity_poly.pdbx_strand_id
1 'polypeptide(L)'
;MRKKVDERIRTLIENGVKTRHRSIFVIVGDKYRDQILNLHYMLSKAVIKTRPTVLWCYKDKLELSSHKKKRAKEIKRYMQRGILDPEKADAFSLFLESGGMTYCLYKDSERVLGNTFGMCILQDFEALTPNLLARTIETVEGGGLILLLLKSLKSLTSLYTMVMDVHDRFRTESHSEATGRFNERFLLSLASCKSCVVMDDELNILPISSHIKSISPVPVKEDFGGLSEAERDLKDLKEQLSEDFPVGPLIKKCCTLDQGKAVITFLDAILDKTLRNTIALLAARGRGKSAALGLAISGAIAAGYSNIYVTAPSPENLKTLFEFVCKGFNVLEYKEHIDYDVVKSSNPEFKKSTVRINIYKQHRQTIQYILPHESEKLSQVELLVVDEAAAIPLPVVKSLLGPYLVFLSSTVNGYEGTGRSLSLKLIQQLEERSRVTSNGEGHVSGRLFKKIELNESIRYASGDPIESWLNNLLCLDVANYIPNINRLPPPGECDLYYVNRDTLFSYHKDSELFLQRMMALYVASHYKNSPNDLQLMADAPAHHLFVLLGPVDESKNQLPDILCVIQVCLEGQISRNSVMRSLSDGHQPFGDQIPWKFCEQFQDPVFPSLSGARIVRIATHPSAMRLGYGSVAVQLLTRYFEGQLTPISEAEVENDEDIPQVRVIEAAQKASLLEENIKPRTNLPPLLVHLRDRKPEKLHYLGVSFGLTLDLLRFWRRHKFLPFYIGQIPNAVTGEHTCMILKPLNNDDINVIESDELGFFSPFYKDFKQRFARLLAYNFRDMEYKLAMSILDPKINFNDQEPKSSSTSNGFLKSPNEIFSPHDMKRLEAYTNNLADYHMILDMVPALSHSYFQEKLPVSVSYAQASVLLCMGLQHRDITYIEGQMKLERQQILSLFIKVLKKFHKYLYAVASKEIESALPSLKDVALEPHSISLEDELNDAAKKVEDEMRTQTEGLLNPDLLQQYAIVGRDSDLEKALENGGGRIPSGGLISVKSSRGKPDKWGKQKEGQKGGKRQQKDNRNSKSNKKQKH
;
A
#
# COMPACT_ATOMS: atom_id res chain seq x y z
N MET A 1 42.97 -38.15 19.22
CA MET A 1 43.55 -38.51 17.90
C MET A 1 44.06 -37.22 17.26
N ARG A 2 45.33 -37.13 16.82
CA ARG A 2 45.83 -35.94 16.10
C ARG A 2 45.60 -36.17 14.61
N LYS A 3 44.62 -35.47 14.04
CA LYS A 3 44.27 -35.52 12.61
C LYS A 3 44.95 -34.36 11.89
N LYS A 4 45.55 -34.60 10.73
CA LYS A 4 46.09 -33.52 9.88
C LYS A 4 44.91 -32.79 9.24
N VAL A 5 44.78 -31.50 9.53
CA VAL A 5 43.76 -30.65 8.90
C VAL A 5 44.10 -30.47 7.42
N ASP A 6 43.06 -30.43 6.59
CA ASP A 6 43.20 -30.18 5.16
C ASP A 6 43.86 -28.82 4.89
N GLU A 7 44.90 -28.82 4.05
CA GLU A 7 45.71 -27.63 3.76
C GLU A 7 44.87 -26.53 3.07
N ARG A 8 43.81 -26.92 2.36
CA ARG A 8 42.92 -25.99 1.64
C ARG A 8 42.28 -24.93 2.54
N ILE A 9 41.90 -25.32 3.77
CA ILE A 9 41.32 -24.41 4.77
C ILE A 9 42.32 -23.30 5.09
N ARG A 10 43.57 -23.69 5.37
CA ARG A 10 44.64 -22.76 5.71
C ARG A 10 44.99 -21.86 4.53
N THR A 11 45.11 -22.42 3.32
CA THR A 11 45.42 -21.63 2.12
C THR A 11 44.34 -20.61 1.80
N LEU A 12 43.07 -20.93 2.04
CA LEU A 12 41.97 -19.99 1.83
C LEU A 12 42.05 -18.80 2.78
N ILE A 13 42.31 -19.05 4.07
CA ILE A 13 42.49 -17.98 5.07
C ILE A 13 43.69 -17.10 4.71
N GLU A 14 44.84 -17.70 4.38
CA GLU A 14 46.04 -16.96 4.00
C GLU A 14 45.84 -16.14 2.72
N ASN A 15 45.14 -16.71 1.72
CA ASN A 15 44.77 -15.98 0.49
C ASN A 15 43.85 -14.81 0.79
N GLY A 16 42.79 -15.02 1.60
CA GLY A 16 41.85 -13.97 1.98
C GLY A 16 42.52 -12.79 2.68
N VAL A 17 43.45 -13.07 3.61
CA VAL A 17 44.23 -12.02 4.29
C VAL A 17 45.15 -11.27 3.31
N LYS A 18 45.82 -11.99 2.40
CA LYS A 18 46.70 -11.37 1.39
C LYS A 18 45.94 -10.47 0.41
N THR A 19 44.81 -10.93 -0.10
CA THR A 19 44.00 -10.17 -1.07
C THR A 19 43.03 -9.20 -0.40
N ARG A 20 42.95 -9.18 0.94
CA ARG A 20 41.91 -8.49 1.72
C ARG A 20 40.48 -8.82 1.26
N HIS A 21 40.25 -10.09 0.91
CA HIS A 21 38.91 -10.63 0.62
C HIS A 21 38.37 -11.38 1.83
N ARG A 22 37.04 -11.45 1.98
CA ARG A 22 36.43 -12.20 3.07
C ARG A 22 36.44 -13.71 2.75
N SER A 23 36.14 -14.55 3.73
CA SER A 23 35.91 -15.99 3.52
C SER A 23 34.73 -16.50 4.35
N ILE A 24 33.89 -17.39 3.78
CA ILE A 24 32.76 -18.02 4.47
C ILE A 24 33.09 -19.48 4.77
N PHE A 25 32.86 -19.89 6.01
CA PHE A 25 32.93 -21.29 6.42
C PHE A 25 31.59 -21.72 7.01
N VAL A 26 31.06 -22.83 6.51
CA VAL A 26 29.82 -23.45 7.01
C VAL A 26 30.21 -24.72 7.75
N ILE A 27 29.92 -24.77 9.05
CA ILE A 27 30.27 -25.91 9.92
C ILE A 27 28.99 -26.70 10.18
N VAL A 28 28.99 -27.99 9.82
CA VAL A 28 27.89 -28.93 10.03
C VAL A 28 28.24 -29.89 11.15
N GLY A 29 27.50 -29.83 12.25
CA GLY A 29 27.63 -30.78 13.37
C GLY A 29 27.69 -30.12 14.74
N ASP A 30 27.59 -30.92 15.79
CA ASP A 30 27.35 -30.41 17.15
C ASP A 30 28.62 -29.97 17.88
N LYS A 31 29.80 -30.40 17.42
CA LYS A 31 31.12 -30.03 18.00
C LYS A 31 31.75 -28.80 17.36
N TYR A 32 30.95 -27.84 16.93
CA TYR A 32 31.47 -26.62 16.28
C TYR A 32 32.36 -25.75 17.19
N ARG A 33 32.24 -25.86 18.52
CA ARG A 33 32.96 -24.98 19.48
C ARG A 33 34.48 -25.07 19.34
N ASP A 34 35.00 -26.29 19.25
CA ASP A 34 36.43 -26.55 19.09
C ASP A 34 36.92 -26.05 17.72
N GLN A 35 36.07 -26.13 16.70
CA GLN A 35 36.40 -25.71 15.35
C GLN A 35 36.42 -24.20 15.17
N ILE A 36 35.51 -23.47 15.83
CA ILE A 36 35.56 -22.00 15.90
C ILE A 36 36.91 -21.54 16.46
N LEU A 37 37.39 -22.20 17.52
CA LEU A 37 38.67 -21.90 18.13
C LEU A 37 39.84 -22.13 17.18
N ASN A 38 39.85 -23.28 16.50
CA ASN A 38 40.89 -23.64 15.53
C ASN A 38 40.95 -22.62 14.38
N LEU A 39 39.80 -22.22 13.83
CA LEU A 39 39.73 -21.23 12.76
C LEU A 39 40.17 -19.84 13.23
N HIS A 40 39.75 -19.41 14.42
CA HIS A 40 40.20 -18.14 15.00
C HIS A 40 41.73 -18.13 15.23
N TYR A 41 42.29 -19.25 15.68
CA TYR A 41 43.74 -19.39 15.86
C TYR A 41 44.49 -19.33 14.52
N MET A 42 43.98 -20.01 13.47
CA MET A 42 44.55 -19.94 12.12
C MET A 42 44.50 -18.51 11.56
N LEU A 43 43.39 -17.80 11.74
CA LEU A 43 43.25 -16.40 11.33
C LEU A 43 44.23 -15.49 12.09
N SER A 44 44.32 -15.65 13.41
CA SER A 44 45.25 -14.86 14.25
C SER A 44 46.71 -15.08 13.86
N LYS A 45 47.06 -16.26 13.35
CA LYS A 45 48.40 -16.57 12.85
C LYS A 45 48.66 -15.96 11.47
N ALA A 46 47.64 -15.88 10.63
CA ALA A 46 47.75 -15.30 9.28
C ALA A 46 47.77 -13.76 9.30
N VAL A 47 47.06 -13.12 10.23
CA VAL A 47 46.97 -11.67 10.36
C VAL A 47 48.17 -11.12 11.13
N ILE A 48 48.99 -10.30 10.46
CA ILE A 48 50.18 -9.64 11.05
C ILE A 48 49.78 -8.47 11.98
N LYS A 49 48.56 -7.94 11.83
CA LYS A 49 48.13 -6.64 12.40
C LYS A 49 47.00 -6.82 13.42
N THR A 50 47.32 -6.79 14.71
CA THR A 50 46.40 -6.90 15.88
C THR A 50 45.47 -8.13 15.88
N ARG A 51 45.13 -8.64 17.07
CA ARG A 51 44.25 -9.83 17.17
C ARG A 51 42.82 -9.47 16.68
N PRO A 52 42.20 -10.28 15.81
CA PRO A 52 40.90 -9.95 15.23
C PRO A 52 39.79 -9.92 16.29
N THR A 53 38.88 -8.96 16.17
CA THR A 53 37.68 -8.88 17.02
C THR A 53 36.60 -9.83 16.51
N VAL A 54 35.78 -10.36 17.42
CA VAL A 54 34.78 -11.40 17.11
C VAL A 54 33.38 -10.88 17.43
N LEU A 55 32.47 -11.01 16.47
CA LEU A 55 31.04 -10.76 16.62
C LEU A 55 30.30 -12.10 16.73
N TRP A 56 29.59 -12.32 17.84
CA TRP A 56 28.76 -13.50 18.05
C TRP A 56 27.28 -13.13 18.02
N CYS A 57 26.57 -13.62 17.01
CA CYS A 57 25.14 -13.36 16.82
C CYS A 57 24.30 -14.62 17.09
N TYR A 58 23.22 -14.46 17.85
CA TYR A 58 22.35 -15.55 18.29
C TYR A 58 20.89 -15.08 18.45
N LYS A 59 19.94 -16.02 18.47
CA LYS A 59 18.50 -15.74 18.59
C LYS A 59 18.08 -15.40 20.02
N ASP A 60 18.02 -16.40 20.91
CA ASP A 60 17.52 -16.24 22.28
C ASP A 60 18.45 -16.88 23.33
N LYS A 61 19.03 -18.05 23.04
CA LYS A 61 19.88 -18.80 23.97
C LYS A 61 21.31 -18.91 23.47
N LEU A 62 22.23 -18.31 24.22
CA LEU A 62 23.64 -18.71 24.18
C LEU A 62 23.79 -19.97 25.03
N GLU A 63 24.52 -20.97 24.53
CA GLU A 63 24.85 -22.16 25.31
C GLU A 63 25.75 -21.84 26.52
N LEU A 64 26.45 -20.70 26.49
CA LEU A 64 27.28 -20.18 27.58
C LEU A 64 26.91 -18.72 27.85
N SER A 65 26.63 -18.38 29.12
CA SER A 65 26.24 -17.02 29.49
C SER A 65 27.25 -15.98 28.99
N SER A 66 26.78 -14.90 28.35
CA SER A 66 27.61 -13.77 27.91
C SER A 66 28.24 -12.99 29.09
N HIS A 67 27.64 -13.11 30.29
CA HIS A 67 28.14 -12.42 31.48
C HIS A 67 29.30 -13.18 32.12
N LYS A 68 30.50 -12.59 32.05
CA LYS A 68 31.74 -13.10 32.68
C LYS A 68 31.52 -13.55 34.14
N LYS A 69 30.79 -12.77 34.95
CA LYS A 69 30.50 -13.11 36.36
C LYS A 69 29.57 -14.32 36.54
N LYS A 70 28.55 -14.48 35.68
CA LYS A 70 27.65 -15.64 35.74
C LYS A 70 28.38 -16.90 35.32
N ARG A 71 29.19 -16.81 34.26
CA ARG A 71 30.02 -17.91 33.76
C ARG A 71 31.06 -18.37 34.79
N ALA A 72 31.79 -17.43 35.41
CA ALA A 72 32.74 -17.77 36.47
C ALA A 72 32.07 -18.46 37.67
N LYS A 73 30.83 -18.08 38.01
CA LYS A 73 30.03 -18.78 39.03
C LYS A 73 29.60 -20.17 38.59
N GLU A 74 29.21 -20.37 37.34
CA GLU A 74 28.87 -21.69 36.78
C GLU A 74 30.09 -22.62 36.73
N ILE A 75 31.23 -22.14 36.23
CA ILE A 75 32.49 -22.89 36.21
C ILE A 75 32.89 -23.27 37.64
N LYS A 76 32.84 -22.31 38.59
CA LYS A 76 33.13 -22.59 40.01
C LYS A 76 32.15 -23.61 40.62
N ARG A 77 30.87 -23.60 40.24
CA ARG A 77 29.90 -24.63 40.64
C ARG A 77 30.24 -26.00 40.04
N TYR A 78 30.68 -26.06 38.78
CA TYR A 78 31.09 -27.32 38.15
C TYR A 78 32.38 -27.88 38.75
N MET A 79 33.33 -27.02 39.12
CA MET A 79 34.53 -27.40 39.88
C MET A 79 34.17 -27.92 41.28
N GLN A 80 33.25 -27.25 41.99
CA GLN A 80 32.77 -27.69 43.31
C GLN A 80 32.01 -29.01 43.25
N ARG A 81 31.38 -29.33 42.11
CA ARG A 81 30.71 -30.62 41.86
C ARG A 81 31.66 -31.73 41.40
N GLY A 82 32.96 -31.44 41.19
CA GLY A 82 33.95 -32.39 40.72
C GLY A 82 33.78 -32.84 39.26
N ILE A 83 33.02 -32.09 38.45
CA ILE A 83 32.75 -32.42 37.04
C ILE A 83 33.86 -31.85 36.11
N LEU A 84 34.60 -30.83 36.58
CA LEU A 84 35.64 -30.15 35.82
C LEU A 84 36.97 -30.18 36.57
N ASP A 85 38.04 -30.67 35.94
CA ASP A 85 39.40 -30.62 36.49
C ASP A 85 39.90 -29.17 36.59
N PRO A 86 40.51 -28.76 37.72
CA PRO A 86 40.98 -27.39 37.92
C PRO A 86 42.16 -26.99 37.04
N GLU A 87 42.92 -27.94 36.50
CA GLU A 87 44.09 -27.68 35.63
C GLU A 87 43.75 -27.73 34.13
N LYS A 88 42.65 -28.36 33.73
CA LYS A 88 42.19 -28.42 32.33
C LYS A 88 41.11 -27.37 32.09
N ALA A 89 41.53 -26.12 31.97
CA ALA A 89 40.64 -25.09 31.44
C ALA A 89 40.25 -25.45 30.00
N ASP A 90 38.95 -25.56 29.74
CA ASP A 90 38.42 -25.77 28.40
C ASP A 90 38.96 -24.67 27.46
N ALA A 91 39.60 -25.04 26.36
CA ALA A 91 40.27 -24.10 25.47
C ALA A 91 39.28 -23.05 24.91
N PHE A 92 38.02 -23.44 24.77
CA PHE A 92 36.93 -22.55 24.40
C PHE A 92 36.64 -21.51 25.49
N SER A 93 36.67 -21.89 26.77
CA SER A 93 36.46 -20.96 27.88
C SER A 93 37.54 -19.87 27.96
N LEU A 94 38.81 -20.25 27.72
CA LEU A 94 39.94 -19.33 27.62
C LEU A 94 39.77 -18.37 26.43
N PHE A 95 39.29 -18.85 25.29
CA PHE A 95 38.98 -18.01 24.15
C PHE A 95 37.93 -16.94 24.49
N LEU A 96 36.85 -17.32 25.17
CA LEU A 96 35.82 -16.35 25.57
C LEU A 96 36.32 -15.34 26.61
N GLU A 97 37.33 -15.69 27.41
CA GLU A 97 37.95 -14.80 28.41
C GLU A 97 38.99 -13.85 27.81
N SER A 98 39.68 -14.29 26.75
CA SER A 98 40.82 -13.59 26.12
C SER A 98 40.52 -12.21 25.51
N GLY A 99 39.28 -11.73 25.60
CA GLY A 99 38.87 -10.38 25.22
C GLY A 99 38.65 -10.20 23.72
N GLY A 100 37.80 -9.23 23.33
CA GLY A 100 37.52 -8.91 21.92
C GLY A 100 36.22 -9.50 21.34
N MET A 101 35.38 -10.13 22.16
CA MET A 101 34.07 -10.64 21.72
C MET A 101 32.94 -9.65 22.00
N THR A 102 32.12 -9.40 20.98
CA THR A 102 30.87 -8.65 21.08
C THR A 102 29.70 -9.58 20.85
N TYR A 103 28.78 -9.65 21.80
CA TYR A 103 27.56 -10.45 21.69
C TYR A 103 26.40 -9.59 21.21
N CYS A 104 25.65 -10.09 20.23
CA CYS A 104 24.50 -9.39 19.67
C CYS A 104 23.33 -10.36 19.48
N LEU A 105 22.13 -9.97 19.91
CA LEU A 105 20.91 -10.68 19.55
C LEU A 105 20.55 -10.36 18.10
N TYR A 106 19.97 -11.30 17.36
CA TYR A 106 19.52 -11.02 15.99
C TYR A 106 18.54 -9.83 15.89
N LYS A 107 17.68 -9.66 16.91
CA LYS A 107 16.77 -8.52 17.05
C LYS A 107 17.50 -7.18 17.19
N ASP A 108 18.70 -7.19 17.76
CA ASP A 108 19.53 -6.02 18.07
C ASP A 108 20.62 -5.76 17.01
N SER A 109 20.56 -6.43 15.86
CA SER A 109 21.59 -6.36 14.80
C SER A 109 21.91 -4.95 14.32
N GLU A 110 21.00 -3.99 14.49
CA GLU A 110 21.18 -2.58 14.13
C GLU A 110 22.27 -1.89 14.97
N ARG A 111 22.57 -2.40 16.17
CA ARG A 111 23.61 -1.84 17.05
C ARG A 111 25.02 -2.11 16.55
N VAL A 112 25.18 -3.10 15.68
CA VAL A 112 26.47 -3.51 15.12
C VAL A 112 26.87 -2.59 13.96
N LEU A 113 25.91 -1.83 13.43
CA LEU A 113 26.12 -0.89 12.34
C LEU A 113 27.13 0.19 12.74
N GLY A 114 28.04 0.51 11.81
CA GLY A 114 29.16 1.44 12.05
C GLY A 114 30.41 0.80 12.66
N ASN A 115 30.30 -0.39 13.27
CA ASN A 115 31.46 -1.15 13.73
C ASN A 115 31.98 -2.10 12.64
N THR A 116 33.22 -2.55 12.82
CA THR A 116 33.90 -3.49 11.93
C THR A 116 34.52 -4.62 12.78
N PHE A 117 34.42 -5.86 12.31
CA PHE A 117 34.90 -7.06 13.02
C PHE A 117 35.80 -7.91 12.12
N GLY A 118 36.77 -8.61 12.72
CA GLY A 118 37.63 -9.57 12.00
C GLY A 118 36.98 -10.94 11.81
N MET A 119 36.03 -11.31 12.66
CA MET A 119 35.33 -12.59 12.60
C MET A 119 33.86 -12.45 13.01
N CYS A 120 32.95 -13.05 12.27
CA CYS A 120 31.51 -13.08 12.58
C CYS A 120 31.01 -14.52 12.70
N ILE A 121 30.29 -14.82 13.78
CA ILE A 121 29.73 -16.13 14.08
C ILE A 121 28.21 -16.03 14.11
N LEU A 122 27.55 -16.80 13.24
CA LEU A 122 26.11 -16.91 13.13
C LEU A 122 25.67 -18.28 13.65
N GLN A 123 25.04 -18.28 14.83
CA GLN A 123 24.74 -19.51 15.56
C GLN A 123 23.49 -20.26 15.07
N ASP A 124 22.37 -19.56 14.86
CA ASP A 124 21.08 -20.20 14.59
C ASP A 124 20.63 -19.91 13.15
N PHE A 125 20.83 -20.89 12.25
CA PHE A 125 20.45 -20.76 10.83
C PHE A 125 18.94 -20.56 10.62
N GLU A 126 18.10 -21.21 11.44
CA GLU A 126 16.63 -21.13 11.40
C GLU A 126 16.08 -19.70 11.54
N ALA A 127 16.84 -18.83 12.21
CA ALA A 127 16.48 -17.45 12.49
C ALA A 127 17.11 -16.45 11.50
N LEU A 128 17.95 -16.91 10.57
CA LEU A 128 18.64 -16.02 9.64
C LEU A 128 17.67 -15.46 8.61
N THR A 129 17.53 -14.14 8.60
CA THR A 129 16.80 -13.43 7.55
C THR A 129 17.79 -12.83 6.54
N PRO A 130 17.40 -12.65 5.26
CA PRO A 130 18.22 -11.98 4.26
C PRO A 130 18.82 -10.65 4.74
N ASN A 131 18.02 -9.83 5.42
CA ASN A 131 18.45 -8.54 5.97
C ASN A 131 19.52 -8.70 7.07
N LEU A 132 19.35 -9.66 7.97
CA LEU A 132 20.34 -9.97 9.00
C LEU A 132 21.65 -10.47 8.38
N LEU A 133 21.55 -11.31 7.35
CA LEU A 133 22.68 -11.87 6.62
C LEU A 133 23.50 -10.73 5.99
N ALA A 134 22.83 -9.77 5.34
CA ALA A 134 23.48 -8.59 4.78
C ALA A 134 24.16 -7.72 5.86
N ARG A 135 23.43 -7.40 6.95
CA ARG A 135 23.96 -6.60 8.08
C ARG A 135 25.23 -7.18 8.68
N THR A 136 25.24 -8.50 8.91
CA THR A 136 26.34 -9.17 9.60
C THR A 136 27.54 -9.36 8.67
N ILE A 137 27.35 -9.83 7.44
CA ILE A 137 28.43 -10.01 6.46
C ILE A 137 29.12 -8.70 6.10
N GLU A 138 28.38 -7.60 5.95
CA GLU A 138 28.96 -6.29 5.66
C GLU A 138 29.84 -5.72 6.78
N THR A 139 29.65 -6.16 8.03
CA THR A 139 30.46 -5.69 9.18
C THR A 139 31.83 -6.35 9.27
N VAL A 140 32.09 -7.36 8.45
CA VAL A 140 33.38 -8.06 8.44
C VAL A 140 34.38 -7.34 7.54
N GLU A 141 35.61 -7.17 8.02
CA GLU A 141 36.72 -6.60 7.23
C GLU A 141 37.33 -7.59 6.24
N GLY A 142 38.08 -7.07 5.28
CA GLY A 142 38.85 -7.87 4.31
C GLY A 142 39.90 -8.71 5.02
N GLY A 143 39.98 -10.00 4.66
CA GLY A 143 40.77 -11.00 5.38
C GLY A 143 40.04 -11.63 6.57
N GLY A 144 38.85 -11.15 6.91
CA GLY A 144 38.04 -11.68 7.99
C GLY A 144 37.23 -12.93 7.62
N LEU A 145 36.74 -13.62 8.65
CA LEU A 145 36.01 -14.89 8.52
C LEU A 145 34.54 -14.78 8.94
N ILE A 146 33.66 -15.38 8.15
CA ILE A 146 32.23 -15.51 8.45
C ILE A 146 31.94 -16.99 8.70
N LEU A 147 31.46 -17.33 9.90
CA LEU A 147 31.09 -18.69 10.27
C LEU A 147 29.57 -18.83 10.35
N LEU A 148 29.04 -19.79 9.59
CA LEU A 148 27.65 -20.23 9.67
C LEU A 148 27.60 -21.60 10.35
N LEU A 149 26.89 -21.69 11.47
CA LEU A 149 26.75 -22.92 12.24
C LEU A 149 25.44 -23.63 11.85
N LEU A 150 25.57 -24.89 11.44
CA LEU A 150 24.45 -25.79 11.20
C LEU A 150 24.53 -26.92 12.23
N LYS A 151 23.46 -27.11 13.00
CA LYS A 151 23.34 -28.26 13.91
C LYS A 151 23.38 -29.56 13.10
N SER A 152 23.70 -30.67 13.77
CA SER A 152 23.84 -31.97 13.10
C SER A 152 22.59 -32.32 12.28
N LEU A 153 22.80 -32.50 10.97
CA LEU A 153 21.80 -32.95 10.01
C LEU A 153 22.26 -34.26 9.39
N LYS A 154 21.33 -35.19 9.15
CA LYS A 154 21.63 -36.47 8.48
C LYS A 154 22.03 -36.29 7.01
N SER A 155 21.48 -35.27 6.35
CA SER A 155 21.70 -34.90 4.96
C SER A 155 21.56 -33.39 4.81
N LEU A 156 22.35 -32.76 3.93
CA LEU A 156 22.22 -31.33 3.63
C LEU A 156 20.93 -31.01 2.88
N THR A 157 20.35 -31.98 2.17
CA THR A 157 19.04 -31.82 1.52
C THR A 157 17.90 -31.66 2.53
N SER A 158 18.09 -32.09 3.79
CA SER A 158 17.17 -31.80 4.89
C SER A 158 17.02 -30.29 5.17
N LEU A 159 17.98 -29.46 4.73
CA LEU A 159 17.88 -27.99 4.85
C LEU A 159 16.76 -27.41 3.98
N TYR A 160 16.37 -28.07 2.89
CA TYR A 160 15.29 -27.60 2.01
C TYR A 160 13.93 -27.62 2.70
N THR A 161 13.73 -28.58 3.59
CA THR A 161 12.48 -28.77 4.34
C THR A 161 12.51 -28.11 5.72
N MET A 162 13.60 -27.41 6.06
CA MET A 162 13.74 -26.79 7.38
C MET A 162 12.79 -25.61 7.51
N VAL A 163 11.92 -25.68 8.53
CA VAL A 163 11.02 -24.58 8.88
C VAL A 163 11.82 -23.49 9.57
N MET A 164 11.78 -22.29 9.02
CA MET A 164 12.41 -21.09 9.59
C MET A 164 11.43 -20.39 10.53
N ASP A 165 11.96 -19.61 11.47
CA ASP A 165 11.13 -18.82 12.39
C ASP A 165 10.19 -17.84 11.68
N VAL A 166 10.58 -17.39 10.50
CA VAL A 166 9.80 -16.45 9.69
C VAL A 166 8.56 -17.15 9.10
N HIS A 167 8.62 -18.48 8.89
CA HIS A 167 7.52 -19.24 8.32
C HIS A 167 6.29 -19.21 9.23
N ASP A 168 6.45 -19.11 10.54
CA ASP A 168 5.33 -18.90 11.47
C ASP A 168 4.57 -17.59 11.19
N ARG A 169 5.23 -16.58 10.62
CA ARG A 169 4.58 -15.32 10.20
C ARG A 169 3.92 -15.40 8.83
N PHE A 170 4.28 -16.41 8.03
CA PHE A 170 3.77 -16.60 6.67
C PHE A 170 2.59 -17.58 6.62
N ARG A 171 2.38 -18.34 7.70
CA ARG A 171 1.26 -19.25 7.87
C ARG A 171 -0.02 -18.46 8.12
N THR A 172 -0.99 -18.63 7.23
CA THR A 172 -2.38 -18.20 7.44
C THR A 172 -3.22 -19.40 7.85
N GLU A 173 -4.45 -19.18 8.32
CA GLU A 173 -5.37 -20.28 8.66
C GLU A 173 -5.72 -21.12 7.41
N SER A 174 -5.76 -20.49 6.24
CA SER A 174 -5.98 -21.12 4.94
C SER A 174 -4.74 -21.85 4.37
N HIS A 175 -3.53 -21.42 4.74
CA HIS A 175 -2.29 -21.99 4.22
C HIS A 175 -1.24 -22.21 5.33
N SER A 176 -1.20 -23.43 5.86
CA SER A 176 -0.32 -23.82 6.97
C SER A 176 1.07 -24.32 6.55
N GLU A 177 1.23 -24.78 5.32
CA GLU A 177 2.49 -25.35 4.83
C GLU A 177 3.33 -24.28 4.10
N ALA A 178 4.43 -23.87 4.72
CA ALA A 178 5.43 -23.03 4.10
C ALA A 178 6.54 -23.92 3.50
N THR A 179 6.94 -23.62 2.27
CA THR A 179 8.00 -24.35 1.55
C THR A 179 9.30 -23.54 1.59
N GLY A 180 10.43 -24.14 1.96
CA GLY A 180 11.73 -23.47 2.07
C GLY A 180 12.46 -23.23 0.74
N ARG A 181 11.85 -22.49 -0.20
CA ARG A 181 12.43 -22.18 -1.52
C ARG A 181 13.67 -21.30 -1.40
N PHE A 182 13.66 -20.34 -0.49
CA PHE A 182 14.82 -19.47 -0.26
C PHE A 182 16.03 -20.27 0.25
N ASN A 183 15.81 -21.27 1.10
CA ASN A 183 16.87 -22.14 1.63
C ASN A 183 17.51 -22.99 0.53
N GLU A 184 16.69 -23.49 -0.41
CA GLU A 184 17.19 -24.22 -1.58
C GLU A 184 18.09 -23.33 -2.44
N ARG A 185 17.63 -22.12 -2.78
CA ARG A 185 18.44 -21.13 -3.50
C ARG A 185 19.70 -20.75 -2.73
N PHE A 186 19.62 -20.56 -1.41
CA PHE A 186 20.74 -20.21 -0.56
C PHE A 186 21.84 -21.28 -0.64
N LEU A 187 21.50 -22.56 -0.47
CA LEU A 187 22.44 -23.67 -0.53
C LEU A 187 23.11 -23.79 -1.91
N LEU A 188 22.31 -23.68 -2.98
CA LEU A 188 22.81 -23.71 -4.36
C LEU A 188 23.75 -22.52 -4.65
N SER A 189 23.45 -21.35 -4.10
CA SER A 189 24.32 -20.18 -4.20
C SER A 189 25.62 -20.32 -3.41
N LEU A 190 25.62 -21.04 -2.28
CA LEU A 190 26.85 -21.33 -1.54
C LEU A 190 27.74 -22.28 -2.33
N ALA A 191 27.16 -23.25 -3.05
CA ALA A 191 27.90 -24.17 -3.91
C ALA A 191 28.59 -23.46 -5.09
N SER A 192 28.02 -22.36 -5.60
CA SER A 192 28.63 -21.55 -6.68
C SER A 192 29.69 -20.56 -6.17
N CYS A 193 29.74 -20.29 -4.86
CA CYS A 193 30.65 -19.31 -4.28
C CYS A 193 32.10 -19.86 -4.19
N LYS A 194 33.06 -19.12 -4.77
CA LYS A 194 34.48 -19.52 -4.81
C LYS A 194 35.19 -19.45 -3.45
N SER A 195 34.76 -18.55 -2.58
CA SER A 195 35.36 -18.30 -1.26
C SER A 195 34.56 -18.91 -0.10
N CYS A 196 33.74 -19.92 -0.39
CA CYS A 196 32.95 -20.65 0.59
C CYS A 196 33.44 -22.10 0.74
N VAL A 197 33.59 -22.56 1.98
CA VAL A 197 33.93 -23.94 2.31
C VAL A 197 32.92 -24.49 3.29
N VAL A 198 32.32 -25.62 2.97
CA VAL A 198 31.46 -26.39 3.87
C VAL A 198 32.28 -27.52 4.48
N MET A 199 32.21 -27.67 5.79
CA MET A 199 32.97 -28.65 6.55
C MET A 199 32.12 -29.34 7.61
N ASP A 200 32.53 -30.54 7.99
CA ASP A 200 31.97 -31.24 9.14
C ASP A 200 32.60 -30.79 10.47
N ASP A 201 32.17 -31.42 11.56
CA ASP A 201 32.64 -31.17 12.92
C ASP A 201 34.10 -31.61 13.17
N GLU A 202 34.74 -32.29 12.22
CA GLU A 202 36.14 -32.71 12.26
C GLU A 202 37.05 -31.94 11.30
N LEU A 203 36.57 -30.84 10.68
CA LEU A 203 37.26 -30.05 9.65
C LEU A 203 37.53 -30.82 8.33
N ASN A 204 36.73 -31.85 8.02
CA ASN A 204 36.75 -32.45 6.69
C ASN A 204 35.92 -31.58 5.75
N ILE A 205 36.46 -31.31 4.57
CA ILE A 205 35.78 -30.50 3.56
C ILE A 205 34.76 -31.38 2.82
N LEU A 206 33.50 -30.95 2.81
CA LEU A 206 32.44 -31.61 2.04
C LEU A 206 32.55 -31.22 0.56
N PRO A 207 32.45 -32.17 -0.40
CA PRO A 207 32.69 -31.94 -1.83
C PRO A 207 31.49 -31.30 -2.54
N ILE A 208 30.92 -30.24 -1.97
CA ILE A 208 29.71 -29.58 -2.48
C ILE A 208 30.02 -28.61 -3.61
N SER A 209 31.12 -27.85 -3.51
CA SER A 209 31.53 -26.93 -4.56
C SER A 209 32.68 -27.50 -5.39
N SER A 210 32.55 -27.45 -6.71
CA SER A 210 33.60 -27.86 -7.65
C SER A 210 34.85 -26.99 -7.51
N HIS A 211 34.68 -25.73 -7.10
CA HIS A 211 35.75 -24.74 -6.94
C HIS A 211 36.71 -25.01 -5.77
N ILE A 212 36.28 -25.78 -4.76
CA ILE A 212 37.12 -26.21 -3.64
C ILE A 212 38.30 -27.09 -4.10
N LYS A 213 38.17 -27.79 -5.24
CA LYS A 213 39.25 -28.61 -5.80
C LYS A 213 40.38 -27.77 -6.40
N SER A 214 40.15 -26.49 -6.68
CA SER A 214 41.08 -25.61 -7.42
C SER A 214 41.75 -24.51 -6.59
N ILE A 215 41.67 -24.55 -5.25
CA ILE A 215 42.27 -23.50 -4.41
C ILE A 215 43.79 -23.65 -4.41
N SER A 216 44.48 -22.78 -5.16
CA SER A 216 45.93 -22.64 -5.12
C SER A 216 46.34 -21.42 -4.28
N PRO A 217 47.50 -21.45 -3.62
CA PRO A 217 48.03 -20.28 -2.92
C PRO A 217 48.31 -19.16 -3.94
N VAL A 218 47.83 -17.95 -3.65
CA VAL A 218 48.11 -16.78 -4.48
C VAL A 218 49.58 -16.40 -4.31
N PRO A 219 50.38 -16.34 -5.40
CA PRO A 219 51.77 -15.90 -5.30
C PRO A 219 51.81 -14.44 -4.83
N VAL A 220 52.74 -14.13 -3.95
CA VAL A 220 53.02 -12.74 -3.56
C VAL A 220 53.59 -12.08 -4.82
N LYS A 221 52.83 -11.19 -5.46
CA LYS A 221 53.40 -10.29 -6.46
C LYS A 221 54.27 -9.29 -5.69
N GLU A 222 55.53 -9.63 -5.50
CA GLU A 222 56.56 -8.70 -5.05
C GLU A 222 56.90 -7.73 -6.21
N ASP A 223 55.96 -6.86 -6.57
CA ASP A 223 56.34 -5.62 -7.23
C ASP A 223 56.83 -4.68 -6.13
N PHE A 224 57.94 -3.98 -6.35
CA PHE A 224 58.67 -3.11 -5.39
C PHE A 224 57.82 -2.05 -4.62
N GLY A 225 56.51 -1.95 -4.89
CA GLY A 225 55.57 -1.15 -4.11
C GLY A 225 54.32 -1.87 -3.59
N GLY A 226 53.93 -3.05 -4.09
CA GLY A 226 52.75 -3.81 -3.63
C GLY A 226 51.39 -3.09 -3.64
N LEU A 227 51.33 -1.83 -4.09
CA LEU A 227 50.15 -0.96 -4.07
C LEU A 227 49.32 -1.19 -5.33
N SER A 228 48.00 -1.31 -5.15
CA SER A 228 47.01 -1.28 -6.24
C SER A 228 47.14 0.02 -7.05
N GLU A 229 46.73 0.01 -8.31
CA GLU A 229 46.69 1.20 -9.19
C GLU A 229 45.98 2.38 -8.48
N ALA A 230 44.82 2.10 -7.87
CA ALA A 230 44.07 3.10 -7.09
C ALA A 230 44.81 3.61 -5.84
N GLU A 231 45.67 2.80 -5.22
CA GLU A 231 46.46 3.21 -4.05
C GLU A 231 47.65 4.09 -4.46
N ARG A 232 48.21 3.90 -5.66
CA ARG A 232 49.23 4.77 -6.24
C ARG A 232 48.63 6.12 -6.58
N ASP A 233 47.52 6.13 -7.31
CA ASP A 233 46.81 7.36 -7.67
C ASP A 233 46.39 8.17 -6.43
N LEU A 234 45.97 7.50 -5.35
CA LEU A 234 45.64 8.16 -4.08
C LEU A 234 46.88 8.80 -3.45
N LYS A 235 48.04 8.14 -3.54
CA LYS A 235 49.29 8.66 -3.01
C LYS A 235 49.72 9.90 -3.81
N ASP A 236 49.62 9.85 -5.13
CA ASP A 236 49.94 10.97 -6.01
C ASP A 236 49.01 12.17 -5.72
N LEU A 237 47.71 11.91 -5.56
CA LEU A 237 46.72 12.95 -5.19
C LEU A 237 46.99 13.55 -3.80
N LYS A 238 47.45 12.74 -2.84
CA LYS A 238 47.86 13.22 -1.51
C LYS A 238 49.11 14.09 -1.56
N GLU A 239 50.07 13.76 -2.42
CA GLU A 239 51.29 14.54 -2.59
C GLU A 239 51.00 15.87 -3.30
N GLN A 240 50.17 15.87 -4.34
CA GLN A 240 49.77 17.08 -5.09
C GLN A 240 49.09 18.14 -4.21
N LEU A 241 48.18 17.72 -3.32
CA LEU A 241 47.34 18.64 -2.54
C LEU A 241 47.83 18.88 -1.12
N SER A 242 49.06 18.43 -0.78
CA SER A 242 49.56 18.47 0.60
C SER A 242 49.72 19.89 1.17
N GLU A 243 49.96 20.89 0.30
CA GLU A 243 50.20 22.28 0.69
C GLU A 243 48.93 23.14 0.76
N ASP A 244 47.82 22.68 0.17
CA ASP A 244 46.57 23.43 0.12
C ASP A 244 45.81 23.33 1.44
N PHE A 245 45.85 24.37 2.28
CA PHE A 245 45.02 24.43 3.49
C PHE A 245 43.60 24.91 3.16
N PRO A 246 42.52 24.26 3.65
CA PRO A 246 42.43 23.14 4.61
C PRO A 246 42.39 21.73 3.99
N VAL A 247 42.55 21.61 2.67
CA VAL A 247 42.32 20.40 1.87
C VAL A 247 43.37 19.30 2.15
N GLY A 248 44.65 19.64 2.10
CA GLY A 248 45.78 18.70 2.24
C GLY A 248 45.75 17.85 3.52
N PRO A 249 45.65 18.47 4.72
CA PRO A 249 45.57 17.72 5.98
C PRO A 249 44.41 16.72 6.01
N LEU A 250 43.23 17.13 5.50
CA LEU A 250 42.02 16.31 5.51
C LEU A 250 42.11 15.13 4.52
N ILE A 251 42.65 15.35 3.32
CA ILE A 251 42.85 14.29 2.32
C ILE A 251 43.81 13.21 2.81
N LYS A 252 44.82 13.57 3.62
CA LYS A 252 45.76 12.59 4.20
C LYS A 252 45.05 11.49 5.02
N LYS A 253 43.86 11.78 5.58
CA LYS A 253 43.03 10.80 6.31
C LYS A 253 42.15 9.94 5.42
N CYS A 254 41.95 10.29 4.14
CA CYS A 254 41.15 9.48 3.22
C CYS A 254 41.84 8.14 2.92
N CYS A 255 41.07 7.06 2.93
CA CYS A 255 41.57 5.70 2.68
C CYS A 255 41.52 5.32 1.20
N THR A 256 40.54 5.84 0.46
CA THR A 256 40.28 5.51 -0.94
C THR A 256 40.37 6.75 -1.83
N LEU A 257 40.63 6.54 -3.11
CA LEU A 257 40.70 7.60 -4.11
C LEU A 257 39.34 8.27 -4.33
N ASP A 258 38.26 7.47 -4.37
CA ASP A 258 36.88 7.98 -4.46
C ASP A 258 36.55 8.94 -3.31
N GLN A 259 36.96 8.60 -2.08
CA GLN A 259 36.78 9.49 -0.93
C GLN A 259 37.57 10.79 -1.06
N GLY A 260 38.82 10.70 -1.52
CA GLY A 260 39.65 11.88 -1.77
C GLY A 260 38.98 12.85 -2.76
N LYS A 261 38.55 12.34 -3.92
CA LYS A 261 37.82 13.12 -4.94
C LYS A 261 36.52 13.71 -4.40
N ALA A 262 35.77 12.96 -3.59
CA ALA A 262 34.54 13.45 -2.99
C ALA A 262 34.79 14.59 -2.00
N VAL A 263 35.78 14.45 -1.11
CA VAL A 263 36.15 15.50 -0.14
C VAL A 263 36.62 16.76 -0.85
N ILE A 264 37.44 16.64 -1.91
CA ILE A 264 37.85 17.78 -2.74
C ILE A 264 36.62 18.52 -3.29
N THR A 265 35.70 17.78 -3.93
CA THR A 265 34.50 18.38 -4.53
C THR A 265 33.62 19.09 -3.49
N PHE A 266 33.53 18.55 -2.26
CA PHE A 266 32.83 19.22 -1.16
C PHE A 266 33.54 20.50 -0.73
N LEU A 267 34.87 20.46 -0.57
CA LEU A 267 35.67 21.61 -0.15
C LEU A 267 35.68 22.71 -1.21
N ASP A 268 35.75 22.38 -2.50
CA ASP A 268 35.66 23.35 -3.59
C ASP A 268 34.34 24.12 -3.54
N ALA A 269 33.23 23.43 -3.28
CA ALA A 269 31.92 24.08 -3.16
C ALA A 269 31.76 24.92 -1.89
N ILE A 270 32.49 24.60 -0.83
CA ILE A 270 32.57 25.41 0.40
C ILE A 270 33.38 26.68 0.12
N LEU A 271 34.50 26.56 -0.59
CA LEU A 271 35.40 27.67 -0.91
C LEU A 271 34.79 28.64 -1.94
N ASP A 272 33.96 28.16 -2.86
CA ASP A 272 33.22 28.97 -3.83
C ASP A 272 32.21 29.95 -3.19
N LYS A 273 31.84 29.74 -1.91
CA LYS A 273 30.89 30.56 -1.12
C LYS A 273 29.53 30.80 -1.78
N THR A 274 29.20 30.06 -2.84
CA THR A 274 27.90 30.14 -3.51
C THR A 274 26.85 29.41 -2.67
N LEU A 275 25.96 30.19 -2.04
CA LEU A 275 24.92 29.67 -1.13
C LEU A 275 23.85 28.80 -1.82
N ARG A 276 23.90 28.60 -3.14
CA ARG A 276 22.88 27.87 -3.91
C ARG A 276 23.41 26.62 -4.62
N ASN A 277 24.31 25.88 -3.97
CA ASN A 277 24.77 24.58 -4.47
C ASN A 277 24.10 23.42 -3.70
N THR A 278 23.77 22.35 -4.41
CA THR A 278 23.44 21.04 -3.82
C THR A 278 24.44 20.02 -4.32
N ILE A 279 25.11 19.34 -3.39
CA ILE A 279 25.95 18.18 -3.71
C ILE A 279 25.26 16.94 -3.18
N ALA A 280 25.05 15.95 -4.05
CA ALA A 280 24.53 14.64 -3.67
C ALA A 280 25.63 13.58 -3.76
N LEU A 281 25.94 12.96 -2.62
CA LEU A 281 26.84 11.82 -2.48
C LEU A 281 26.04 10.52 -2.44
N LEU A 282 26.20 9.69 -3.46
CA LEU A 282 25.61 8.37 -3.54
C LEU A 282 26.68 7.32 -3.25
N ALA A 283 26.38 6.37 -2.39
CA ALA A 283 27.25 5.20 -2.24
C ALA A 283 26.52 4.02 -1.66
N ALA A 284 27.05 2.84 -1.90
CA ALA A 284 26.69 1.66 -1.13
C ALA A 284 27.11 1.79 0.34
N ARG A 285 26.57 0.89 1.17
CA ARG A 285 26.95 0.82 2.58
C ARG A 285 28.40 0.37 2.72
N GLY A 286 29.09 0.85 3.75
CA GLY A 286 30.49 0.46 3.99
C GLY A 286 31.53 1.11 3.06
N ARG A 287 31.14 2.11 2.25
CA ARG A 287 32.05 2.91 1.39
C ARG A 287 32.58 4.19 2.07
N GLY A 288 32.12 4.47 3.30
CA GLY A 288 32.62 5.58 4.14
C GLY A 288 31.98 6.96 3.90
N LYS A 289 30.71 7.00 3.49
CA LYS A 289 29.93 8.25 3.31
C LYS A 289 30.00 9.20 4.52
N SER A 290 29.63 8.71 5.71
CA SER A 290 29.61 9.54 6.92
C SER A 290 31.01 10.02 7.34
N ALA A 291 32.06 9.28 6.98
CA ALA A 291 33.44 9.71 7.20
C ALA A 291 33.83 10.87 6.27
N ALA A 292 33.51 10.77 4.97
CA ALA A 292 33.74 11.85 4.01
C ALA A 292 32.95 13.13 4.37
N LEU A 293 31.69 13.00 4.78
CA LEU A 293 30.88 14.12 5.27
C LEU A 293 31.45 14.75 6.54
N GLY A 294 31.91 13.95 7.51
CA GLY A 294 32.52 14.45 8.73
C GLY A 294 33.79 15.25 8.47
N LEU A 295 34.64 14.79 7.55
CA LEU A 295 35.82 15.52 7.09
C LEU A 295 35.43 16.82 6.36
N ALA A 296 34.43 16.79 5.48
CA ALA A 296 33.93 17.98 4.80
C ALA A 296 33.39 19.04 5.78
N ILE A 297 32.65 18.63 6.82
CA ILE A 297 32.17 19.56 7.88
C ILE A 297 33.35 20.20 8.63
N SER A 298 34.39 19.42 8.95
CA SER A 298 35.57 19.97 9.62
C SER A 298 36.30 21.01 8.75
N GLY A 299 36.35 20.79 7.43
CA GLY A 299 36.87 21.77 6.47
C GLY A 299 35.98 23.01 6.31
N ALA A 300 34.64 22.87 6.38
CA ALA A 300 33.72 24.00 6.38
C ALA A 300 33.91 24.92 7.59
N ILE A 301 34.15 24.35 8.78
CA ILE A 301 34.50 25.12 9.98
C ILE A 301 35.81 25.88 9.78
N ALA A 302 36.83 25.25 9.20
CA ALA A 302 38.10 25.90 8.89
C ALA A 302 37.96 27.02 7.83
N ALA A 303 37.02 26.89 6.90
CA ALA A 303 36.69 27.90 5.89
C ALA A 303 35.84 29.08 6.43
N GLY A 304 35.38 29.00 7.68
CA GLY A 304 34.71 30.11 8.39
C GLY A 304 33.18 30.05 8.45
N TYR A 305 32.55 28.90 8.19
CA TYR A 305 31.09 28.74 8.33
C TYR A 305 30.67 28.76 9.81
N SER A 306 29.66 29.54 10.17
CA SER A 306 29.20 29.73 11.55
C SER A 306 28.19 28.68 12.00
N ASN A 307 27.11 28.50 11.24
CA ASN A 307 25.99 27.63 11.63
C ASN A 307 25.84 26.46 10.65
N ILE A 308 26.29 25.28 11.10
CA ILE A 308 26.22 24.03 10.33
C ILE A 308 25.21 23.10 10.99
N TYR A 309 24.12 22.78 10.30
CA TYR A 309 23.12 21.84 10.82
C TYR A 309 23.26 20.47 10.16
N VAL A 310 23.11 19.42 10.97
CA VAL A 310 23.16 18.04 10.52
C VAL A 310 21.81 17.39 10.79
N THR A 311 21.27 16.72 9.78
CA THR A 311 19.96 16.04 9.84
C THR A 311 20.13 14.57 9.48
N ALA A 312 19.46 13.70 10.22
CA ALA A 312 19.37 12.26 9.99
C ALA A 312 18.06 11.74 10.60
N PRO A 313 17.52 10.60 10.13
CA PRO A 313 16.29 10.02 10.68
C PRO A 313 16.39 9.70 12.17
N SER A 314 17.58 9.32 12.64
CA SER A 314 17.88 9.03 14.03
C SER A 314 19.30 9.53 14.39
N PRO A 315 19.51 10.05 15.61
CA PRO A 315 20.81 10.58 16.02
C PRO A 315 21.89 9.49 16.20
N GLU A 316 21.52 8.23 16.35
CA GLU A 316 22.46 7.10 16.46
C GLU A 316 23.31 6.93 15.19
N ASN A 317 22.72 7.21 14.02
CA ASN A 317 23.40 7.08 12.73
C ASN A 317 24.55 8.09 12.57
N LEU A 318 24.49 9.20 13.30
CA LEU A 318 25.46 10.29 13.22
C LEU A 318 26.68 10.08 14.12
N LYS A 319 26.74 8.99 14.90
CA LYS A 319 27.89 8.73 15.78
C LYS A 319 29.20 8.71 15.01
N THR A 320 29.24 8.03 13.87
CA THR A 320 30.43 7.97 13.01
C THR A 320 30.73 9.32 12.37
N LEU A 321 29.71 10.06 11.94
CA LEU A 321 29.90 11.40 11.36
C LEU A 321 30.59 12.34 12.35
N PHE A 322 30.06 12.44 13.58
CA PHE A 322 30.65 13.29 14.62
C PHE A 322 32.04 12.82 15.06
N GLU A 323 32.30 11.51 15.10
CA GLU A 323 33.64 10.98 15.37
C GLU A 323 34.65 11.45 14.32
N PHE A 324 34.26 11.46 13.04
CA PHE A 324 35.13 11.95 11.96
C PHE A 324 35.25 13.47 11.93
N VAL A 325 34.26 14.23 12.41
CA VAL A 325 34.42 15.68 12.67
C VAL A 325 35.52 15.91 13.70
N CYS A 326 35.50 15.20 14.84
CA CYS A 326 36.55 15.30 15.86
C CYS A 326 37.92 14.86 15.33
N LYS A 327 37.98 13.80 14.51
CA LYS A 327 39.24 13.39 13.85
C LYS A 327 39.76 14.44 12.88
N GLY A 328 38.88 15.11 12.14
CA GLY A 328 39.23 16.23 11.27
C GLY A 328 39.78 17.41 12.07
N PHE A 329 39.14 17.75 13.20
CA PHE A 329 39.63 18.78 14.13
C PHE A 329 41.03 18.47 14.68
N ASN A 330 41.31 17.22 15.06
CA ASN A 330 42.65 16.83 15.51
C ASN A 330 43.71 17.02 14.43
N VAL A 331 43.35 16.85 13.16
CA VAL A 331 44.25 17.03 12.01
C VAL A 331 44.46 18.50 11.66
N LEU A 332 43.44 19.32 11.88
CA LEU A 332 43.49 20.78 11.74
C LEU A 332 44.03 21.48 13.00
N GLU A 333 44.58 20.71 13.95
CA GLU A 333 45.16 21.19 15.21
C GLU A 333 44.17 21.97 16.10
N TYR A 334 42.92 21.54 16.15
CA TYR A 334 41.92 21.99 17.13
C TYR A 334 41.97 21.06 18.35
N LYS A 335 42.01 21.64 19.55
CA LYS A 335 42.08 20.90 20.82
C LYS A 335 40.71 20.84 21.51
N GLU A 336 40.32 19.64 21.94
CA GLU A 336 39.10 19.44 22.74
C GLU A 336 39.19 20.18 24.09
N HIS A 337 38.08 20.78 24.54
CA HIS A 337 37.96 21.61 25.75
C HIS A 337 38.69 22.95 25.75
N ILE A 338 39.46 23.25 24.70
CA ILE A 338 40.09 24.56 24.50
C ILE A 338 39.43 25.25 23.32
N ASP A 339 39.48 24.61 22.15
CA ASP A 339 38.97 25.17 20.91
C ASP A 339 37.52 24.75 20.64
N TYR A 340 37.09 23.59 21.16
CA TYR A 340 35.73 23.09 20.99
C TYR A 340 35.24 22.21 22.15
N ASP A 341 33.92 22.18 22.35
CA ASP A 341 33.23 21.34 23.33
C ASP A 341 32.15 20.48 22.68
N VAL A 342 32.09 19.21 23.08
CA VAL A 342 31.13 18.23 22.58
C VAL A 342 29.99 18.04 23.60
N VAL A 343 28.78 18.42 23.23
CA VAL A 343 27.57 18.29 24.05
C VAL A 343 26.82 17.01 23.66
N LYS A 344 26.63 16.13 24.65
CA LYS A 344 25.87 14.89 24.52
C LYS A 344 24.43 15.07 25.02
N SER A 345 23.51 14.28 24.48
CA SER A 345 22.11 14.34 24.88
C SER A 345 21.89 13.83 26.31
N SER A 346 21.02 14.52 27.05
CA SER A 346 20.48 14.08 28.33
C SER A 346 19.30 13.11 28.19
N ASN A 347 18.68 13.02 27.00
CA ASN A 347 17.48 12.21 26.80
C ASN A 347 17.84 10.71 26.73
N PRO A 348 17.13 9.84 27.47
CA PRO A 348 17.33 8.38 27.41
C PRO A 348 17.13 7.80 26.00
N GLU A 349 16.16 8.33 25.24
CA GLU A 349 15.85 7.90 23.87
C GLU A 349 17.02 8.10 22.90
N PHE A 350 17.86 9.11 23.15
CA PHE A 350 19.01 9.43 22.31
C PHE A 350 20.30 8.75 22.77
N LYS A 351 20.24 7.84 23.75
CA LYS A 351 21.37 6.98 24.21
C LYS A 351 22.72 7.71 24.36
N LYS A 352 22.72 8.95 24.87
CA LYS A 352 23.91 9.82 25.02
C LYS A 352 24.64 10.14 23.71
N SER A 353 23.91 10.22 22.59
CA SER A 353 24.46 10.66 21.31
C SER A 353 24.95 12.12 21.38
N THR A 354 25.94 12.45 20.54
CA THR A 354 26.37 13.83 20.35
C THR A 354 25.26 14.61 19.65
N VAL A 355 24.83 15.73 20.24
CA VAL A 355 23.77 16.59 19.68
C VAL A 355 24.33 17.90 19.16
N ARG A 356 25.36 18.43 19.81
CA ARG A 356 25.92 19.73 19.47
C ARG A 356 27.42 19.79 19.73
N ILE A 357 28.15 20.47 18.86
CA ILE A 357 29.56 20.82 19.06
C ILE A 357 29.67 22.34 18.96
N ASN A 358 30.20 22.98 20.00
CA ASN A 358 30.48 24.41 20.01
C ASN A 358 31.98 24.62 19.78
N ILE A 359 32.34 25.53 18.88
CA ILE A 359 33.73 25.86 18.55
C ILE A 359 33.96 27.35 18.82
N TYR A 360 35.11 27.68 19.41
CA TYR A 360 35.44 29.03 19.88
C TYR A 360 36.75 29.61 19.33
N LYS A 361 37.51 28.86 18.51
CA LYS A 361 38.89 29.21 18.10
C LYS A 361 39.03 30.57 17.39
N GLN A 362 38.21 30.83 16.37
CA GLN A 362 38.23 32.09 15.60
C GLN A 362 37.04 32.98 15.94
N HIS A 363 35.84 32.42 15.82
CA HIS A 363 34.57 33.01 16.20
C HIS A 363 33.66 31.89 16.71
N ARG A 364 32.50 32.26 17.26
CA ARG A 364 31.53 31.25 17.74
C ARG A 364 30.92 30.52 16.56
N GLN A 365 31.29 29.26 16.39
CA GLN A 365 30.74 28.36 15.38
C GLN A 365 30.00 27.23 16.09
N THR A 366 28.93 26.73 15.48
CA THR A 366 28.09 25.69 16.06
C THR A 366 27.74 24.63 15.03
N ILE A 367 27.95 23.37 15.41
CA ILE A 367 27.45 22.20 14.67
C ILE A 367 26.31 21.62 15.50
N GLN A 368 25.10 21.56 14.96
CA GLN A 368 23.93 21.11 15.71
C GLN A 368 23.14 20.06 14.92
N TYR A 369 22.75 18.99 15.61
CA TYR A 369 21.76 18.04 15.11
C TYR A 369 20.36 18.63 15.22
N ILE A 370 19.59 18.51 14.14
CA ILE A 370 18.17 18.84 14.09
C ILE A 370 17.36 17.64 13.60
N LEU A 371 16.10 17.57 14.03
CA LEU A 371 15.17 16.59 13.51
C LEU A 371 14.66 17.05 12.13
N PRO A 372 14.44 16.12 11.17
CA PRO A 372 13.98 16.47 9.82
C PRO A 372 12.67 17.29 9.78
N HIS A 373 11.79 17.11 10.77
CA HIS A 373 10.50 17.80 10.85
C HIS A 373 10.60 19.26 11.31
N GLU A 374 11.73 19.67 11.90
CA GLU A 374 11.91 21.02 12.45
C GLU A 374 12.48 21.99 11.41
N SER A 375 11.82 22.12 10.25
CA SER A 375 12.32 22.95 9.14
C SER A 375 12.37 24.46 9.46
N GLU A 376 11.61 24.92 10.45
CA GLU A 376 11.56 26.34 10.84
C GLU A 376 12.89 26.87 11.38
N LYS A 377 13.65 26.00 12.06
CA LYS A 377 14.97 26.33 12.63
C LYS A 377 16.03 26.55 11.55
N LEU A 378 15.77 26.17 10.30
CA LEU A 378 16.73 26.27 9.18
C LEU A 378 16.94 27.69 8.65
N SER A 379 16.21 28.68 9.15
CA SER A 379 16.28 30.06 8.68
C SER A 379 17.65 30.73 8.89
N GLN A 380 18.46 30.23 9.84
CA GLN A 380 19.79 30.76 10.19
C GLN A 380 20.97 29.89 9.71
N VAL A 381 20.69 28.91 8.83
CA VAL A 381 21.68 27.91 8.40
C VAL A 381 22.46 28.39 7.19
N GLU A 382 23.77 28.19 7.23
CA GLU A 382 24.67 28.43 6.09
C GLU A 382 24.98 27.14 5.33
N LEU A 383 25.15 26.03 6.06
CA LEU A 383 25.39 24.69 5.52
C LEU A 383 24.48 23.67 6.22
N LEU A 384 23.66 22.96 5.43
CA LEU A 384 22.86 21.84 5.89
C LEU A 384 23.45 20.53 5.33
N VAL A 385 23.73 19.58 6.23
CA VAL A 385 24.16 18.23 5.87
C VAL A 385 23.03 17.26 6.20
N VAL A 386 22.53 16.54 5.21
CA VAL A 386 21.51 15.50 5.36
C VAL A 386 22.16 14.14 5.15
N ASP A 387 22.34 13.38 6.23
CA ASP A 387 22.80 11.99 6.17
C ASP A 387 21.60 11.04 5.99
N GLU A 388 21.77 10.04 5.13
CA GLU A 388 20.72 9.09 4.74
C GLU A 388 19.39 9.73 4.30
N ALA A 389 19.45 10.68 3.36
CA ALA A 389 18.28 11.37 2.81
C ALA A 389 17.22 10.40 2.20
N ALA A 390 17.65 9.19 1.83
CA ALA A 390 16.77 8.11 1.36
C ALA A 390 15.74 7.65 2.41
N ALA A 391 16.08 7.73 3.69
CA ALA A 391 15.22 7.30 4.78
C ALA A 391 14.24 8.39 5.24
N ILE A 392 14.34 9.60 4.68
CA ILE A 392 13.50 10.75 5.01
C ILE A 392 12.41 10.88 3.94
N PRO A 393 11.14 11.15 4.32
CA PRO A 393 10.05 11.43 3.40
C PRO A 393 10.41 12.51 2.37
N LEU A 394 10.07 12.30 1.09
CA LEU A 394 10.33 13.28 0.03
C LEU A 394 9.77 14.68 0.31
N PRO A 395 8.54 14.84 0.85
CA PRO A 395 8.01 16.17 1.17
C PRO A 395 8.87 16.89 2.22
N VAL A 396 9.36 16.15 3.22
CA VAL A 396 10.25 16.68 4.26
C VAL A 396 11.61 17.05 3.66
N VAL A 397 12.20 16.18 2.82
CA VAL A 397 13.46 16.53 2.11
C VAL A 397 13.28 17.80 1.28
N LYS A 398 12.13 17.98 0.61
CA LYS A 398 11.84 19.21 -0.15
C LYS A 398 11.72 20.45 0.72
N SER A 399 11.14 20.36 1.92
CA SER A 399 11.10 21.49 2.86
C SER A 399 12.47 21.80 3.47
N LEU A 400 13.39 20.83 3.52
CA LEU A 400 14.78 21.02 3.93
C LEU A 400 15.65 21.69 2.85
N LEU A 401 15.21 21.80 1.60
CA LEU A 401 15.99 22.42 0.52
C LEU A 401 15.74 23.95 0.49
N GLY A 402 16.43 24.69 1.35
CA GLY A 402 16.38 26.16 1.41
C GLY A 402 17.46 26.89 0.57
N PRO A 403 17.56 28.23 0.71
CA PRO A 403 18.51 29.09 -0.02
C PRO A 403 19.92 29.09 0.61
N TYR A 404 20.44 27.91 0.95
CA TYR A 404 21.75 27.68 1.56
C TYR A 404 22.46 26.46 0.94
N LEU A 405 23.74 26.27 1.27
CA LEU A 405 24.52 25.14 0.78
C LEU A 405 23.96 23.84 1.39
N VAL A 406 23.66 22.83 0.55
CA VAL A 406 23.14 21.54 1.04
C VAL A 406 24.02 20.39 0.55
N PHE A 407 24.45 19.57 1.50
CA PHE A 407 25.05 18.27 1.22
C PHE A 407 24.04 17.18 1.52
N LEU A 408 23.69 16.42 0.49
CA LEU A 408 22.84 15.24 0.59
C LEU A 408 23.73 14.02 0.51
N SER A 409 23.49 13.04 1.36
CA SER A 409 24.01 11.70 1.15
C SER A 409 22.90 10.66 1.18
N SER A 410 23.09 9.62 0.39
CA SER A 410 22.08 8.58 0.20
C SER A 410 22.75 7.22 0.01
N THR A 411 22.25 6.20 0.70
CA THR A 411 22.63 4.80 0.43
C THR A 411 22.01 4.31 -0.88
N VAL A 412 22.81 3.73 -1.77
CA VAL A 412 22.36 3.08 -3.00
C VAL A 412 22.78 1.60 -2.97
N ASN A 413 21.99 0.68 -3.54
CA ASN A 413 22.30 -0.76 -3.65
C ASN A 413 22.65 -1.46 -2.31
N GLY A 414 21.88 -1.20 -1.24
CA GLY A 414 22.06 -1.87 0.07
C GLY A 414 20.77 -2.47 0.61
N TYR A 415 20.89 -3.32 1.64
CA TYR A 415 19.75 -4.02 2.27
C TYR A 415 18.73 -3.09 2.95
N GLU A 416 19.08 -1.83 3.21
CA GLU A 416 18.14 -0.83 3.73
C GLU A 416 17.30 -0.18 2.63
N GLY A 417 17.55 -0.52 1.35
CA GLY A 417 16.59 -0.58 0.23
C GLY A 417 15.64 0.60 -0.04
N THR A 418 15.86 1.77 0.55
CA THR A 418 15.02 2.98 0.36
C THR A 418 15.56 3.95 -0.69
N GLY A 419 16.81 3.80 -1.13
CA GLY A 419 17.51 4.95 -1.72
C GLY A 419 17.39 5.13 -3.22
N ARG A 420 17.12 4.11 -4.03
CA ARG A 420 17.36 4.25 -5.48
C ARG A 420 16.23 4.92 -6.25
N SER A 421 14.98 4.52 -6.05
CA SER A 421 13.84 5.14 -6.73
C SER A 421 13.67 6.61 -6.32
N LEU A 422 13.90 6.91 -5.04
CA LEU A 422 13.91 8.28 -4.51
C LEU A 422 15.13 9.07 -4.97
N SER A 423 16.34 8.52 -4.88
CA SER A 423 17.53 9.23 -5.40
C SER A 423 17.36 9.51 -6.88
N LEU A 424 16.93 8.55 -7.70
CA LEU A 424 16.68 8.80 -9.13
C LEU A 424 15.60 9.87 -9.34
N LYS A 425 14.45 9.81 -8.68
CA LYS A 425 13.39 10.84 -8.85
C LYS A 425 13.79 12.21 -8.32
N LEU A 426 14.46 12.27 -7.17
CA LEU A 426 14.94 13.51 -6.56
C LEU A 426 16.08 14.11 -7.38
N ILE A 427 17.05 13.28 -7.79
CA ILE A 427 18.17 13.67 -8.64
C ILE A 427 17.65 14.12 -9.99
N GLN A 428 16.75 13.39 -10.65
CA GLN A 428 16.12 13.84 -11.88
C GLN A 428 15.42 15.19 -11.70
N GLN A 429 14.65 15.37 -10.61
CA GLN A 429 14.00 16.66 -10.31
C GLN A 429 15.02 17.79 -10.07
N LEU A 430 16.14 17.52 -9.42
CA LEU A 430 17.20 18.50 -9.17
C LEU A 430 18.00 18.80 -10.45
N GLU A 431 18.28 17.79 -11.27
CA GLU A 431 18.94 17.90 -12.57
C GLU A 431 18.07 18.67 -13.57
N GLU A 432 16.77 18.38 -13.67
CA GLU A 432 15.82 19.12 -14.51
C GLU A 432 15.80 20.60 -14.12
N ARG A 433 15.70 20.90 -12.81
CA ARG A 433 15.75 22.28 -12.30
C ARG A 433 17.09 22.98 -12.59
N SER A 434 18.19 22.22 -12.65
CA SER A 434 19.50 22.75 -12.99
C SER A 434 19.69 22.95 -14.51
N ARG A 435 19.02 22.16 -15.37
CA ARG A 435 19.12 22.25 -16.84
C ARG A 435 18.27 23.35 -17.45
N VAL A 436 17.10 23.66 -16.86
CA VAL A 436 16.21 24.72 -17.36
C VAL A 436 16.89 26.10 -17.36
N THR A 437 17.92 26.31 -16.54
CA THR A 437 18.67 27.57 -16.50
C THR A 437 19.79 27.72 -17.53
N SER A 438 20.12 26.67 -18.30
CA SER A 438 21.16 26.73 -19.34
C SER A 438 20.67 27.40 -20.63
N ASN A 439 19.35 27.41 -20.86
CA ASN A 439 18.73 27.84 -22.12
C ASN A 439 17.82 29.06 -21.90
N GLY A 440 18.38 30.27 -21.97
CA GLY A 440 17.65 31.51 -22.33
C GLY A 440 16.80 32.21 -21.24
N GLU A 441 17.23 33.43 -20.91
CA GLU A 441 16.46 34.60 -20.42
C GLU A 441 15.22 34.40 -19.51
N GLY A 442 15.40 34.67 -18.21
CA GLY A 442 14.30 35.02 -17.30
C GLY A 442 14.39 34.42 -15.89
N HIS A 443 14.74 35.24 -14.90
CA HIS A 443 14.82 34.98 -13.44
C HIS A 443 15.92 34.03 -12.91
N VAL A 444 16.80 34.60 -12.08
CA VAL A 444 17.95 34.00 -11.35
C VAL A 444 17.50 33.00 -10.27
N SER A 445 16.89 31.88 -10.66
CA SER A 445 16.32 30.88 -9.73
C SER A 445 16.70 29.42 -10.06
N GLY A 446 17.91 29.20 -10.58
CA GLY A 446 18.47 27.85 -10.76
C GLY A 446 19.45 27.50 -9.64
N ARG A 447 19.34 26.30 -9.07
CA ARG A 447 20.28 25.75 -8.10
C ARG A 447 21.28 24.86 -8.84
N LEU A 448 22.59 25.01 -8.61
CA LEU A 448 23.59 24.13 -9.22
C LEU A 448 23.60 22.79 -8.49
N PHE A 449 23.47 21.71 -9.26
CA PHE A 449 23.46 20.34 -8.76
C PHE A 449 24.70 19.59 -9.23
N LYS A 450 25.47 19.03 -8.29
CA LYS A 450 26.62 18.14 -8.58
C LYS A 450 26.40 16.77 -7.92
N LYS A 451 26.66 15.71 -8.67
CA LYS A 451 26.51 14.32 -8.23
C LYS A 451 27.88 13.65 -8.09
N ILE A 452 28.07 12.92 -6.99
CA ILE A 452 29.30 12.16 -6.68
C ILE A 452 28.90 10.73 -6.30
N GLU A 453 29.62 9.73 -6.80
CA GLU A 453 29.41 8.32 -6.45
C GLU A 453 30.67 7.74 -5.78
N LEU A 454 30.51 6.96 -4.70
CA LEU A 454 31.59 6.17 -4.10
C LEU A 454 31.36 4.69 -4.35
N ASN A 455 32.29 4.06 -5.07
CA ASN A 455 32.22 2.65 -5.42
C ASN A 455 33.20 1.82 -4.59
N GLU A 456 34.37 2.36 -4.23
CA GLU A 456 35.39 1.61 -3.48
C GLU A 456 35.07 1.43 -1.98
N SER A 457 35.25 0.22 -1.44
CA SER A 457 34.97 -0.13 -0.04
C SER A 457 36.15 0.20 0.86
N ILE A 458 35.85 0.70 2.06
CA ILE A 458 36.88 0.92 3.08
C ILE A 458 37.16 -0.33 3.93
N ARG A 459 36.24 -1.28 3.97
CA ARG A 459 36.32 -2.46 4.86
C ARG A 459 37.10 -3.63 4.23
N TYR A 460 36.95 -3.83 2.93
CA TYR A 460 37.51 -4.94 2.17
C TYR A 460 37.94 -4.43 0.78
N ALA A 461 38.77 -5.20 0.08
CA ALA A 461 39.25 -4.83 -1.25
C ALA A 461 38.15 -4.95 -2.32
N SER A 462 38.31 -4.20 -3.41
CA SER A 462 37.43 -4.24 -4.58
C SER A 462 37.44 -5.63 -5.23
N GLY A 463 36.26 -6.10 -5.67
CA GLY A 463 36.13 -7.41 -6.32
C GLY A 463 36.02 -8.60 -5.35
N ASP A 464 35.65 -8.36 -4.09
CA ASP A 464 35.45 -9.41 -3.10
C ASP A 464 34.38 -10.43 -3.56
N PRO A 465 34.72 -11.73 -3.72
CA PRO A 465 33.78 -12.76 -4.15
C PRO A 465 32.54 -12.88 -3.26
N ILE A 466 32.68 -12.65 -1.95
CA ILE A 466 31.53 -12.73 -1.02
C ILE A 466 30.59 -11.55 -1.21
N GLU A 467 31.10 -10.37 -1.52
CA GLU A 467 30.22 -9.24 -1.84
C GLU A 467 29.42 -9.54 -3.09
N SER A 468 30.08 -9.96 -4.18
CA SER A 468 29.38 -10.28 -5.43
C SER A 468 28.39 -11.42 -5.27
N TRP A 469 28.72 -12.46 -4.48
CA TRP A 469 27.80 -13.52 -4.13
C TRP A 469 26.59 -13.01 -3.35
N LEU A 470 26.80 -12.18 -2.32
CA LEU A 470 25.73 -11.62 -1.50
C LEU A 470 24.81 -10.72 -2.33
N ASN A 471 25.37 -9.86 -3.19
CA ASN A 471 24.60 -8.97 -4.06
C ASN A 471 23.79 -9.76 -5.09
N ASN A 472 24.34 -10.83 -5.65
CA ASN A 472 23.61 -11.73 -6.54
C ASN A 472 22.50 -12.48 -5.79
N LEU A 473 22.79 -13.10 -4.65
CA LEU A 473 21.82 -13.82 -3.85
C LEU A 473 20.64 -12.93 -3.41
N LEU A 474 20.92 -11.71 -2.98
CA LEU A 474 19.90 -10.77 -2.50
C LEU A 474 19.35 -9.84 -3.59
N CYS A 475 19.82 -9.97 -4.82
CA CYS A 475 19.44 -9.16 -5.98
C CYS A 475 19.58 -7.64 -5.73
N LEU A 476 20.67 -7.22 -5.10
CA LEU A 476 20.92 -5.81 -4.73
C LEU A 476 21.42 -4.95 -5.92
N ASP A 477 21.97 -5.59 -6.96
CA ASP A 477 22.59 -4.94 -8.12
C ASP A 477 21.57 -4.48 -9.19
N VAL A 478 20.61 -3.67 -8.76
CA VAL A 478 19.47 -3.22 -9.56
C VAL A 478 19.86 -2.42 -10.82
N ALA A 479 21.07 -1.85 -10.88
CA ALA A 479 21.48 -0.96 -11.97
C ALA A 479 21.61 -1.68 -13.30
N ASN A 480 22.23 -2.84 -13.24
CA ASN A 480 22.77 -3.52 -14.39
C ASN A 480 21.70 -4.37 -15.09
N TYR A 481 20.60 -4.64 -14.39
CA TYR A 481 19.55 -5.56 -14.82
C TYR A 481 18.25 -4.88 -15.25
N ILE A 482 18.15 -3.55 -15.24
CA ILE A 482 17.02 -2.86 -15.87
C ILE A 482 17.31 -2.78 -17.38
N PRO A 483 16.57 -3.51 -18.25
CA PRO A 483 16.82 -3.47 -19.68
C PRO A 483 16.45 -2.09 -20.24
N ASN A 484 17.33 -1.52 -21.07
CA ASN A 484 16.99 -0.31 -21.82
C ASN A 484 16.09 -0.69 -22.99
N ILE A 485 14.77 -0.59 -22.79
CA ILE A 485 13.77 -0.89 -23.80
C ILE A 485 13.69 0.27 -24.80
N ASN A 486 14.26 0.08 -25.99
CA ASN A 486 14.30 1.11 -27.05
C ASN A 486 12.95 1.27 -27.79
N ARG A 487 12.11 0.23 -27.83
CA ARG A 487 10.77 0.26 -28.43
C ARG A 487 9.78 -0.47 -27.53
N LEU A 488 8.76 0.25 -27.10
CA LEU A 488 7.70 -0.26 -26.25
C LEU A 488 6.52 -0.68 -27.13
N PRO A 489 6.03 -1.93 -27.03
CA PRO A 489 4.88 -2.41 -27.80
C PRO A 489 3.58 -1.75 -27.30
N PRO A 490 2.53 -1.61 -28.12
CA PRO A 490 1.28 -1.03 -27.67
C PRO A 490 0.68 -1.85 -26.51
N PRO A 491 0.05 -1.22 -25.50
CA PRO A 491 -0.44 -1.94 -24.31
C PRO A 491 -1.48 -3.03 -24.60
N GLY A 492 -2.19 -2.96 -25.73
CA GLY A 492 -3.21 -3.94 -26.12
C GLY A 492 -2.67 -5.27 -26.64
N GLU A 493 -1.40 -5.32 -27.04
CA GLU A 493 -0.71 -6.55 -27.52
C GLU A 493 0.09 -7.24 -26.41
N CYS A 494 0.03 -6.70 -25.19
CA CYS A 494 0.77 -7.24 -24.06
C CYS A 494 -0.12 -8.22 -23.28
N ASP A 495 0.38 -9.42 -23.07
CA ASP A 495 -0.30 -10.45 -22.28
C ASP A 495 0.34 -10.61 -20.89
N LEU A 496 -0.48 -11.04 -19.95
CA LEU A 496 -0.09 -11.27 -18.56
C LEU A 496 0.18 -12.78 -18.37
N TYR A 497 1.30 -13.10 -17.75
CA TYR A 497 1.77 -14.47 -17.52
C TYR A 497 1.87 -14.74 -16.02
N TYR A 498 1.57 -15.96 -15.61
CA TYR A 498 1.81 -16.45 -14.26
C TYR A 498 3.24 -16.99 -14.14
N VAL A 499 3.96 -16.58 -13.09
CA VAL A 499 5.33 -17.04 -12.85
C VAL A 499 5.32 -18.19 -11.86
N ASN A 500 5.86 -19.34 -12.27
CA ASN A 500 6.05 -20.45 -11.37
C ASN A 500 7.24 -20.17 -10.42
N ARG A 501 6.97 -20.18 -9.11
CA ARG A 501 7.92 -19.84 -8.07
C ARG A 501 8.97 -20.92 -7.85
N ASP A 502 8.62 -22.20 -7.98
CA ASP A 502 9.56 -23.31 -7.79
C ASP A 502 10.69 -23.25 -8.83
N THR A 503 10.33 -22.95 -10.08
CA THR A 503 11.28 -22.77 -11.19
C THR A 503 12.07 -21.47 -11.08
N LEU A 504 11.44 -20.40 -10.60
CA LEU A 504 12.07 -19.10 -10.45
C LEU A 504 13.20 -19.16 -9.42
N PHE A 505 12.99 -19.86 -8.30
CA PHE A 505 13.96 -20.00 -7.22
C PHE A 505 14.89 -21.23 -7.33
N SER A 506 14.84 -21.95 -8.45
CA SER A 506 15.69 -23.13 -8.70
C SER A 506 17.19 -22.85 -8.92
N TYR A 507 17.59 -21.57 -8.94
CA TYR A 507 18.98 -21.12 -9.16
C TYR A 507 19.58 -21.53 -10.53
N HIS A 508 18.75 -21.67 -11.57
CA HIS A 508 19.21 -21.76 -12.95
C HIS A 508 19.67 -20.39 -13.47
N LYS A 509 20.63 -20.36 -14.41
CA LYS A 509 21.23 -19.11 -14.93
C LYS A 509 20.19 -18.14 -15.50
N ASP A 510 19.24 -18.64 -16.30
CA ASP A 510 18.20 -17.81 -16.93
C ASP A 510 17.11 -17.41 -15.93
N SER A 511 16.73 -18.30 -15.01
CA SER A 511 15.79 -18.00 -13.93
C SER A 511 16.35 -16.92 -12.98
N GLU A 512 17.64 -16.98 -12.68
CA GLU A 512 18.32 -15.98 -11.85
C GLU A 512 18.36 -14.63 -12.57
N LEU A 513 18.68 -14.58 -13.87
CA LEU A 513 18.61 -13.33 -14.64
C LEU A 513 17.19 -12.75 -14.66
N PHE A 514 16.17 -13.60 -14.82
CA PHE A 514 14.76 -13.19 -14.77
C PHE A 514 14.36 -12.66 -13.39
N LEU A 515 14.78 -13.33 -12.31
CA LEU A 515 14.57 -12.90 -10.93
C LEU A 515 15.25 -11.55 -10.65
N GLN A 516 16.48 -11.36 -11.12
CA GLN A 516 17.20 -10.09 -11.00
C GLN A 516 16.46 -8.95 -11.71
N ARG A 517 15.98 -9.17 -12.95
CA ARG A 517 15.16 -8.19 -13.69
C ARG A 517 13.87 -7.85 -12.96
N MET A 518 13.17 -8.85 -12.43
CA MET A 518 11.94 -8.67 -11.68
C MET A 518 12.18 -7.89 -10.39
N MET A 519 13.20 -8.25 -9.61
CA MET A 519 13.55 -7.55 -8.36
C MET A 519 14.05 -6.13 -8.63
N ALA A 520 14.81 -5.92 -9.71
CA ALA A 520 15.23 -4.60 -10.14
C ALA A 520 14.02 -3.69 -10.42
N LEU A 521 12.96 -4.22 -11.02
CA LEU A 521 11.72 -3.48 -11.27
C LEU A 521 10.99 -3.12 -9.98
N TYR A 522 10.90 -4.06 -9.02
CA TYR A 522 10.32 -3.79 -7.70
C TYR A 522 11.09 -2.69 -6.97
N VAL A 523 12.42 -2.74 -6.99
CA VAL A 523 13.26 -1.74 -6.34
C VAL A 523 13.15 -0.37 -7.01
N ALA A 524 12.99 -0.33 -8.33
CA ALA A 524 12.79 0.92 -9.07
C ALA A 524 11.43 1.58 -8.80
N SER A 525 10.38 0.79 -8.55
CA SER A 525 9.01 1.31 -8.42
C SER A 525 8.64 1.72 -6.99
N HIS A 526 9.11 0.98 -5.98
CA HIS A 526 8.71 1.17 -4.58
C HIS A 526 9.65 2.10 -3.79
N TYR A 527 9.10 2.80 -2.80
CA TYR A 527 9.85 3.75 -1.95
C TYR A 527 10.80 3.05 -0.97
N LYS A 528 10.37 1.92 -0.40
CA LYS A 528 11.18 1.11 0.51
C LYS A 528 11.01 -0.36 0.18
N ASN A 529 12.14 -1.03 -0.04
CA ASN A 529 12.18 -2.48 -0.15
C ASN A 529 13.09 -3.03 0.94
N SER A 530 12.81 -4.25 1.39
CA SER A 530 13.69 -5.01 2.26
C SER A 530 14.09 -6.29 1.55
N PRO A 531 15.34 -6.77 1.71
CA PRO A 531 15.71 -8.10 1.22
C PRO A 531 14.86 -9.23 1.81
N ASN A 532 14.22 -8.99 2.96
CA ASN A 532 13.27 -9.94 3.54
C ASN A 532 12.04 -10.16 2.64
N ASP A 533 11.73 -9.21 1.75
CA ASP A 533 10.63 -9.35 0.78
C ASP A 533 10.90 -10.48 -0.21
N LEU A 534 12.17 -10.76 -0.52
CA LEU A 534 12.56 -11.86 -1.39
C LEU A 534 12.23 -13.22 -0.75
N GLN A 535 12.48 -13.34 0.56
CA GLN A 535 12.10 -14.52 1.33
C GLN A 535 10.58 -14.64 1.45
N LEU A 536 9.87 -13.53 1.66
CA LEU A 536 8.40 -13.51 1.66
C LEU A 536 7.84 -14.00 0.32
N MET A 537 8.37 -13.51 -0.80
CA MET A 537 7.94 -13.92 -2.15
C MET A 537 8.24 -15.40 -2.45
N ALA A 538 9.33 -15.93 -1.92
CA ALA A 538 9.75 -17.30 -2.13
C ALA A 538 8.93 -18.28 -1.28
N ASP A 539 8.85 -18.06 0.02
CA ASP A 539 8.43 -19.09 0.96
C ASP A 539 6.93 -19.03 1.29
N ALA A 540 6.31 -17.85 1.23
CA ALA A 540 4.92 -17.69 1.68
C ALA A 540 3.93 -18.24 0.64
N PRO A 541 3.10 -19.24 0.99
CA PRO A 541 2.29 -20.00 0.03
C PRO A 541 1.23 -19.14 -0.66
N ALA A 542 0.59 -18.22 0.05
CA ALA A 542 -0.48 -17.36 -0.44
C ALA A 542 -0.04 -16.33 -1.50
N HIS A 543 1.27 -16.15 -1.73
CA HIS A 543 1.77 -15.17 -2.68
C HIS A 543 1.84 -15.72 -4.12
N HIS A 544 1.30 -14.96 -5.07
CA HIS A 544 1.35 -15.26 -6.50
C HIS A 544 2.00 -14.11 -7.26
N LEU A 545 2.74 -14.46 -8.32
CA LEU A 545 3.49 -13.50 -9.13
C LEU A 545 2.97 -13.53 -10.56
N PHE A 546 2.67 -12.34 -11.08
CA PHE A 546 2.23 -12.13 -12.46
C PHE A 546 3.14 -11.13 -13.15
N VAL A 547 3.48 -11.38 -14.41
CA VAL A 547 4.35 -10.53 -15.22
C VAL A 547 3.68 -10.17 -16.53
N LEU A 548 3.69 -8.89 -16.87
CA LEU A 548 3.23 -8.40 -18.17
C LEU A 548 4.44 -8.37 -19.10
N LEU A 549 4.33 -9.12 -20.20
CA LEU A 549 5.38 -9.23 -21.19
C LEU A 549 4.89 -8.61 -22.51
N GLY A 550 5.84 -8.10 -23.29
CA GLY A 550 5.56 -7.78 -24.69
C GLY A 550 5.31 -9.06 -25.52
N PRO A 551 4.87 -8.92 -26.78
CA PRO A 551 4.71 -10.07 -27.66
C PRO A 551 6.03 -10.83 -27.78
N VAL A 552 5.99 -12.12 -27.47
CA VAL A 552 7.17 -12.98 -27.43
C VAL A 552 7.35 -13.64 -28.79
N ASP A 553 8.44 -13.31 -29.49
CA ASP A 553 8.85 -14.07 -30.67
C ASP A 553 9.50 -15.40 -30.22
N GLU A 554 8.73 -16.50 -30.22
CA GLU A 554 9.21 -17.84 -29.84
C GLU A 554 10.48 -18.26 -30.64
N SER A 555 10.63 -17.75 -31.86
CA SER A 555 11.77 -18.02 -32.74
C SER A 555 13.12 -17.49 -32.24
N LYS A 556 13.13 -16.45 -31.39
CA LYS A 556 14.38 -15.78 -30.96
C LYS A 556 15.02 -16.41 -29.72
N ASN A 557 14.33 -17.30 -29.01
CA ASN A 557 14.78 -17.96 -27.78
C ASN A 557 15.53 -17.01 -26.81
N GLN A 558 15.06 -15.77 -26.72
CA GLN A 558 15.58 -14.74 -25.82
C GLN A 558 14.59 -14.53 -24.68
N LEU A 559 15.11 -14.24 -23.49
CA LEU A 559 14.28 -13.90 -22.34
C LEU A 559 13.46 -12.64 -22.65
N PRO A 560 12.13 -12.69 -22.51
CA PRO A 560 11.29 -11.53 -22.78
C PRO A 560 11.55 -10.42 -21.78
N ASP A 561 11.38 -9.17 -22.24
CA ASP A 561 11.51 -8.01 -21.37
C ASP A 561 10.27 -7.83 -20.50
N ILE A 562 10.49 -7.61 -19.22
CA ILE A 562 9.44 -7.48 -18.22
C ILE A 562 8.97 -6.02 -18.19
N LEU A 563 7.73 -5.76 -18.58
CA LEU A 563 7.15 -4.41 -18.62
C LEU A 563 6.48 -4.02 -17.31
N CYS A 564 5.77 -4.97 -16.69
CA CYS A 564 5.07 -4.78 -15.42
C CYS A 564 5.12 -6.08 -14.60
N VAL A 565 5.21 -5.98 -13.28
CA VAL A 565 5.14 -7.11 -12.36
C VAL A 565 4.09 -6.82 -11.31
N ILE A 566 3.21 -7.80 -11.03
CA ILE A 566 2.20 -7.74 -9.99
C ILE A 566 2.45 -8.87 -8.99
N GLN A 567 2.54 -8.51 -7.71
CA GLN A 567 2.52 -9.46 -6.59
C GLN A 567 1.13 -9.45 -5.95
N VAL A 568 0.51 -10.61 -5.88
CA VAL A 568 -0.79 -10.83 -5.25
C VAL A 568 -0.59 -11.73 -4.02
N CYS A 569 -1.38 -11.51 -2.97
CA CYS A 569 -1.49 -12.39 -1.81
C CYS A 569 -2.95 -12.81 -1.67
N LEU A 570 -3.25 -14.11 -1.66
CA LEU A 570 -4.58 -14.60 -1.32
C LEU A 570 -4.82 -14.37 0.17
N GLU A 571 -5.98 -13.84 0.54
CA GLU A 571 -6.36 -13.55 1.92
C GLU A 571 -7.80 -14.00 2.20
N GLY A 572 -8.09 -14.35 3.45
CA GLY A 572 -9.44 -14.70 3.90
C GLY A 572 -9.67 -16.20 4.09
N GLN A 573 -10.95 -16.63 4.02
CA GLN A 573 -11.42 -17.96 4.47
C GLN A 573 -11.12 -18.24 5.96
N ILE A 574 -11.19 -17.20 6.79
CA ILE A 574 -10.91 -17.29 8.22
C ILE A 574 -12.16 -17.83 8.94
N SER A 575 -11.96 -18.75 9.88
CA SER A 575 -13.07 -19.30 10.65
C SER A 575 -13.67 -18.25 11.59
N ARG A 576 -15.02 -18.21 11.67
CA ARG A 576 -15.73 -17.27 12.55
C ARG A 576 -15.30 -17.37 14.02
N ASN A 577 -14.96 -18.57 14.48
CA ASN A 577 -14.49 -18.80 15.84
C ASN A 577 -13.13 -18.13 16.10
N SER A 578 -12.23 -18.18 15.12
CA SER A 578 -10.93 -17.50 15.17
C SER A 578 -11.12 -15.98 15.24
N VAL A 579 -11.99 -15.43 14.39
CA VAL A 579 -12.33 -13.99 14.39
C VAL A 579 -12.87 -13.52 15.74
N MET A 580 -13.82 -14.26 16.32
CA MET A 580 -14.42 -13.91 17.61
C MET A 580 -13.40 -13.95 18.76
N ARG A 581 -12.46 -14.91 18.75
CA ARG A 581 -11.36 -14.97 19.73
C ARG A 581 -10.37 -13.83 19.56
N SER A 582 -9.98 -13.51 18.33
CA SER A 582 -9.07 -12.40 18.07
C SER A 582 -9.68 -11.04 18.44
N LEU A 583 -10.99 -10.87 18.23
CA LEU A 583 -11.72 -9.68 18.67
C LEU A 583 -11.80 -9.59 20.21
N SER A 584 -12.00 -10.70 20.92
CA SER A 584 -12.03 -10.71 22.39
C SER A 584 -10.65 -10.47 23.01
N ASP A 585 -9.61 -11.06 22.41
CA ASP A 585 -8.24 -11.01 22.93
C ASP A 585 -7.51 -9.73 22.51
N GLY A 586 -8.06 -8.98 21.54
CA GLY A 586 -7.44 -7.79 20.96
C GLY A 586 -6.13 -8.08 20.22
N HIS A 587 -5.85 -9.35 19.93
CA HIS A 587 -4.64 -9.79 19.25
C HIS A 587 -4.90 -10.06 17.77
N GLN A 588 -4.23 -9.29 16.91
CA GLN A 588 -4.26 -9.49 15.47
C GLN A 588 -3.14 -10.47 15.07
N PRO A 589 -3.46 -11.67 14.57
CA PRO A 589 -2.44 -12.58 14.07
C PRO A 589 -1.74 -11.98 12.85
N PHE A 590 -0.52 -12.45 12.58
CA PHE A 590 0.25 -12.01 11.43
C PHE A 590 -0.30 -12.67 10.15
N GLY A 591 -0.55 -11.87 9.11
CA GLY A 591 -1.21 -12.33 7.88
C GLY A 591 -2.54 -11.61 7.65
N ASP A 592 -3.20 -11.87 6.52
CA ASP A 592 -4.59 -11.45 6.22
C ASP A 592 -4.95 -10.00 6.62
N GLN A 593 -4.17 -9.03 6.13
CA GLN A 593 -4.26 -7.65 6.62
C GLN A 593 -5.63 -7.01 6.37
N ILE A 594 -6.24 -7.27 5.21
CA ILE A 594 -7.53 -6.66 4.85
C ILE A 594 -8.66 -7.22 5.72
N PRO A 595 -8.84 -8.56 5.85
CA PRO A 595 -9.82 -9.15 6.76
C PRO A 595 -9.75 -8.59 8.19
N TRP A 596 -8.55 -8.55 8.79
CA TRP A 596 -8.39 -8.08 10.17
C TRP A 596 -8.70 -6.59 10.32
N LYS A 597 -8.23 -5.75 9.39
CA LYS A 597 -8.52 -4.30 9.44
C LYS A 597 -9.98 -4.00 9.17
N PHE A 598 -10.61 -4.74 8.27
CA PHE A 598 -12.04 -4.61 8.00
C PHE A 598 -12.86 -4.98 9.25
N CYS A 599 -12.52 -6.11 9.89
CA CYS A 599 -13.16 -6.56 11.12
C CYS A 599 -12.96 -5.57 12.29
N GLU A 600 -11.77 -4.96 12.41
CA GLU A 600 -11.49 -3.94 13.42
C GLU A 600 -12.33 -2.67 13.23
N GLN A 601 -12.54 -2.24 11.97
CA GLN A 601 -13.27 -1.00 11.67
C GLN A 601 -14.80 -1.16 11.72
N PHE A 602 -15.33 -2.27 11.22
CA PHE A 602 -16.77 -2.48 11.06
C PHE A 602 -17.35 -3.50 12.03
N GLN A 603 -16.52 -4.22 12.79
CA GLN A 603 -16.93 -5.28 13.71
C GLN A 603 -17.80 -6.36 13.04
N ASP A 604 -17.54 -6.63 11.76
CA ASP A 604 -18.28 -7.62 10.98
C ASP A 604 -17.57 -8.99 10.99
N PRO A 605 -18.19 -10.06 11.54
CA PRO A 605 -17.62 -11.39 11.51
C PRO A 605 -17.84 -12.13 10.17
N VAL A 606 -18.61 -11.57 9.23
CA VAL A 606 -18.90 -12.22 7.95
C VAL A 606 -17.78 -11.99 6.93
N PHE A 607 -17.31 -10.75 6.80
CA PHE A 607 -16.28 -10.39 5.82
C PHE A 607 -15.00 -11.26 5.88
N PRO A 608 -14.41 -11.60 7.04
CA PRO A 608 -13.20 -12.44 7.08
C PRO A 608 -13.39 -13.87 6.56
N SER A 609 -14.63 -14.37 6.53
CA SER A 609 -14.94 -15.68 5.94
C SER A 609 -14.96 -15.66 4.42
N LEU A 610 -15.05 -14.47 3.80
CA LEU A 610 -14.90 -14.33 2.35
C LEU A 610 -13.45 -14.58 1.94
N SER A 611 -13.28 -15.14 0.75
CA SER A 611 -11.96 -15.24 0.09
C SER A 611 -11.74 -14.01 -0.79
N GLY A 612 -10.56 -13.42 -0.73
CA GLY A 612 -10.17 -12.33 -1.62
C GLY A 612 -8.67 -12.36 -1.89
N ALA A 613 -8.22 -11.41 -2.69
CA ALA A 613 -6.80 -11.25 -2.95
C ALA A 613 -6.35 -9.81 -2.79
N ARG A 614 -5.19 -9.63 -2.16
CA ARG A 614 -4.53 -8.35 -1.99
C ARG A 614 -3.42 -8.19 -3.00
N ILE A 615 -3.50 -7.15 -3.83
CA ILE A 615 -2.35 -6.69 -4.62
C ILE A 615 -1.37 -6.04 -3.65
N VAL A 616 -0.28 -6.74 -3.36
CA VAL A 616 0.77 -6.28 -2.43
C VAL A 616 1.66 -5.26 -3.12
N ARG A 617 2.04 -5.53 -4.38
CA ARG A 617 2.94 -4.70 -5.16
C ARG A 617 2.57 -4.68 -6.63
N ILE A 618 2.71 -3.51 -7.24
CA ILE A 618 2.68 -3.32 -8.69
C ILE A 618 3.91 -2.50 -9.07
N ALA A 619 4.71 -3.02 -9.99
CA ALA A 619 5.95 -2.41 -10.43
C ALA A 619 5.92 -2.30 -11.95
N THR A 620 6.06 -1.07 -12.46
CA THR A 620 6.10 -0.79 -13.90
C THR A 620 7.48 -0.29 -14.28
N HIS A 621 7.96 -0.63 -15.47
CA HIS A 621 9.22 -0.12 -15.98
C HIS A 621 9.26 1.43 -15.97
N PRO A 622 10.34 2.08 -15.49
CA PRO A 622 10.43 3.55 -15.42
C PRO A 622 10.15 4.24 -16.76
N SER A 623 10.68 3.69 -17.87
CA SER A 623 10.41 4.20 -19.22
C SER A 623 8.98 3.95 -19.72
N ALA A 624 8.25 3.04 -19.06
CA ALA A 624 6.87 2.68 -19.39
C ALA A 624 5.84 3.39 -18.49
N MET A 625 6.29 4.26 -17.57
CA MET A 625 5.39 5.03 -16.71
C MET A 625 4.52 5.96 -17.53
N ARG A 626 3.24 6.11 -17.13
CA ARG A 626 2.21 6.93 -17.79
C ARG A 626 1.71 6.44 -19.16
N LEU A 627 2.24 5.35 -19.71
CA LEU A 627 1.75 4.74 -20.95
C LEU A 627 0.61 3.72 -20.76
N GLY A 628 0.25 3.40 -19.51
CA GLY A 628 -0.94 2.60 -19.20
C GLY A 628 -0.72 1.09 -19.03
N TYR A 629 0.51 0.57 -19.12
CA TYR A 629 0.78 -0.87 -18.89
C TYR A 629 0.32 -1.39 -17.53
N GLY A 630 0.49 -0.60 -16.46
CA GLY A 630 -0.04 -0.96 -15.14
C GLY A 630 -1.57 -1.06 -15.13
N SER A 631 -2.25 -0.25 -15.92
CA SER A 631 -3.71 -0.31 -16.04
C SER A 631 -4.17 -1.58 -16.77
N VAL A 632 -3.49 -1.93 -17.86
CA VAL A 632 -3.78 -3.18 -18.60
C VAL A 632 -3.54 -4.39 -17.71
N ALA A 633 -2.43 -4.41 -16.96
CA ALA A 633 -2.11 -5.52 -16.08
C ALA A 633 -3.18 -5.74 -14.98
N VAL A 634 -3.70 -4.67 -14.36
CA VAL A 634 -4.79 -4.76 -13.37
C VAL A 634 -6.12 -5.18 -14.02
N GLN A 635 -6.41 -4.73 -15.25
CA GLN A 635 -7.60 -5.13 -15.99
C GLN A 635 -7.57 -6.62 -16.34
N LEU A 636 -6.46 -7.10 -16.92
CA LEU A 636 -6.28 -8.53 -17.25
C LEU A 636 -6.36 -9.40 -16.00
N LEU A 637 -5.77 -8.96 -14.89
CA LEU A 637 -5.84 -9.66 -13.61
C LEU A 637 -7.27 -9.69 -13.04
N THR A 638 -8.03 -8.60 -13.15
CA THR A 638 -9.44 -8.59 -12.74
C THR A 638 -10.24 -9.60 -13.59
N ARG A 639 -10.09 -9.57 -14.92
CA ARG A 639 -10.79 -10.49 -15.84
C ARG A 639 -10.42 -11.95 -15.58
N TYR A 640 -9.17 -12.21 -15.19
CA TYR A 640 -8.70 -13.53 -14.81
C TYR A 640 -9.45 -14.07 -13.59
N PHE A 641 -9.51 -13.29 -12.50
CA PHE A 641 -10.20 -13.72 -11.28
C PHE A 641 -11.73 -13.70 -11.39
N GLU A 642 -12.30 -12.94 -12.33
CA GLU A 642 -13.73 -13.02 -12.70
C GLU A 642 -14.05 -14.22 -13.62
N GLY A 643 -13.06 -15.03 -14.01
CA GLY A 643 -13.28 -16.22 -14.86
C GLY A 643 -13.55 -15.94 -16.33
N GLN A 644 -13.38 -14.69 -16.81
CA GLN A 644 -13.69 -14.30 -18.20
C GLN A 644 -12.65 -14.77 -19.23
N LEU A 645 -11.46 -15.19 -18.78
CA LEU A 645 -10.33 -15.56 -19.65
C LEU A 645 -10.17 -17.07 -19.87
N THR A 646 -10.88 -17.90 -19.10
CA THR A 646 -10.85 -19.36 -19.24
C THR A 646 -11.84 -19.83 -20.30
N PRO A 647 -11.45 -20.69 -21.27
CA PRO A 647 -12.39 -21.22 -22.25
C PRO A 647 -13.49 -22.05 -21.55
N ILE A 648 -14.73 -21.84 -21.97
CA ILE A 648 -15.97 -22.41 -21.37
C ILE A 648 -16.15 -23.91 -21.71
N SER A 649 -15.20 -24.56 -22.37
CA SER A 649 -15.38 -25.93 -22.89
C SER A 649 -14.61 -26.99 -22.10
N GLU A 650 -15.42 -27.90 -21.56
CA GLU A 650 -15.21 -29.34 -21.35
C GLU A 650 -14.73 -29.85 -19.99
N ALA A 651 -15.72 -30.46 -19.32
CA ALA A 651 -15.69 -31.53 -18.34
C ALA A 651 -14.97 -31.29 -17.00
N GLU A 652 -15.73 -31.58 -15.95
CA GLU A 652 -15.24 -31.97 -14.62
C GLU A 652 -14.29 -33.17 -14.77
N VAL A 653 -13.03 -32.89 -15.13
CA VAL A 653 -11.94 -33.80 -14.84
C VAL A 653 -11.26 -33.21 -13.63
N GLU A 654 -11.47 -33.86 -12.47
CA GLU A 654 -10.58 -33.82 -11.34
C GLU A 654 -9.19 -34.28 -11.81
N ASN A 655 -8.45 -33.39 -12.46
CA ASN A 655 -7.02 -33.52 -12.62
C ASN A 655 -6.35 -32.94 -11.36
N ASP A 656 -6.69 -33.51 -10.20
CA ASP A 656 -5.66 -33.77 -9.19
C ASP A 656 -4.83 -34.95 -9.72
N GLU A 657 -4.14 -34.74 -10.85
CA GLU A 657 -2.88 -35.43 -11.01
C GLU A 657 -1.96 -34.81 -9.96
N ASP A 658 -1.99 -35.39 -8.76
CA ASP A 658 -0.88 -35.40 -7.84
C ASP A 658 0.36 -35.73 -8.68
N ILE A 659 1.03 -34.71 -9.21
CA ILE A 659 2.43 -34.84 -9.62
C ILE A 659 3.06 -35.39 -8.36
N PRO A 660 3.58 -36.64 -8.38
CA PRO A 660 4.19 -37.19 -7.19
C PRO A 660 5.29 -36.20 -6.85
N GLN A 661 5.08 -35.42 -5.78
CA GLN A 661 6.16 -34.74 -5.12
C GLN A 661 7.09 -35.88 -4.76
N VAL A 662 8.12 -36.10 -5.60
CA VAL A 662 9.19 -37.05 -5.31
C VAL A 662 9.61 -36.65 -3.91
N ARG A 663 9.24 -37.48 -2.93
CA ARG A 663 9.41 -37.18 -1.52
C ARG A 663 10.90 -37.00 -1.35
N VAL A 664 11.35 -35.74 -1.32
CA VAL A 664 12.75 -35.36 -1.06
C VAL A 664 13.22 -36.05 0.23
N ILE A 665 12.28 -36.34 1.12
CA ILE A 665 12.40 -37.16 2.34
C ILE A 665 12.99 -38.56 2.08
N GLU A 666 12.59 -39.28 1.03
CA GLU A 666 13.07 -40.65 0.75
C GLU A 666 14.48 -40.68 0.15
N ALA A 667 14.86 -39.65 -0.62
CA ALA A 667 16.22 -39.48 -1.13
C ALA A 667 17.18 -38.95 -0.06
N ALA A 668 16.73 -38.00 0.78
CA ALA A 668 17.47 -37.42 1.88
C ALA A 668 17.81 -38.42 3.00
N GLN A 669 16.99 -39.47 3.17
CA GLN A 669 17.25 -40.53 4.16
C GLN A 669 18.30 -41.56 3.72
N LYS A 670 18.62 -41.65 2.42
CA LYS A 670 19.51 -42.67 1.85
C LYS A 670 20.93 -42.19 1.55
N ALA A 671 21.20 -40.88 1.59
CA ALA A 671 22.49 -40.30 1.24
C ALA A 671 23.33 -39.93 2.47
N SER A 672 24.65 -40.11 2.37
CA SER A 672 25.65 -39.75 3.41
C SER A 672 26.34 -38.43 3.06
N LEU A 673 26.58 -37.55 4.04
CA LEU A 673 27.11 -36.18 3.87
C LEU A 673 28.37 -36.07 2.98
N LEU A 674 29.19 -37.11 2.92
CA LEU A 674 30.45 -37.12 2.16
C LEU A 674 30.28 -37.44 0.66
N GLU A 675 29.15 -38.05 0.27
CA GLU A 675 28.89 -38.50 -1.11
C GLU A 675 27.83 -37.63 -1.83
N GLU A 676 27.21 -36.68 -1.12
CA GLU A 676 26.15 -35.84 -1.65
C GLU A 676 26.65 -34.81 -2.68
N ASN A 677 26.02 -34.81 -3.86
CA ASN A 677 26.21 -33.80 -4.89
C ASN A 677 24.89 -33.07 -5.12
N ILE A 678 24.83 -31.82 -4.69
CA ILE A 678 23.62 -31.00 -4.75
C ILE A 678 23.39 -30.59 -6.21
N LYS A 679 22.28 -31.06 -6.80
CA LYS A 679 21.84 -30.68 -8.15
C LYS A 679 20.47 -30.02 -8.09
N PRO A 680 20.15 -29.09 -9.02
CA PRO A 680 18.80 -28.58 -9.18
C PRO A 680 17.80 -29.72 -9.41
N ARG A 681 16.55 -29.54 -8.98
CA ARG A 681 15.47 -30.53 -9.17
C ARG A 681 15.35 -30.93 -10.64
N THR A 682 15.18 -32.22 -10.88
CA THR A 682 14.90 -32.76 -12.22
C THR A 682 13.38 -32.78 -12.43
N ASN A 683 12.90 -32.39 -13.62
CA ASN A 683 11.49 -32.17 -13.99
C ASN A 683 10.83 -30.93 -13.35
N LEU A 684 11.36 -29.74 -13.66
CA LEU A 684 10.73 -28.48 -13.27
C LEU A 684 9.64 -28.06 -14.29
N PRO A 685 8.50 -27.51 -13.84
CA PRO A 685 7.48 -26.93 -14.72
C PRO A 685 8.04 -25.75 -15.55
N PRO A 686 7.33 -25.24 -16.56
CA PRO A 686 7.76 -24.02 -17.25
C PRO A 686 7.75 -22.81 -16.31
N LEU A 687 8.72 -21.90 -16.50
CA LEU A 687 8.85 -20.68 -15.70
C LEU A 687 7.64 -19.75 -15.86
N LEU A 688 7.14 -19.64 -17.10
CA LEU A 688 6.04 -18.78 -17.48
C LEU A 688 4.87 -19.66 -17.94
N VAL A 689 3.70 -19.44 -17.36
CA VAL A 689 2.45 -20.09 -17.73
C VAL A 689 1.49 -19.02 -18.20
N HIS A 690 0.86 -19.23 -19.37
CA HIS A 690 -0.12 -18.29 -19.88
C HIS A 690 -1.38 -18.32 -19.01
N LEU A 691 -2.01 -17.17 -18.75
CA LEU A 691 -3.19 -17.10 -17.87
C LEU A 691 -4.39 -17.92 -18.37
N ARG A 692 -4.48 -18.15 -19.67
CA ARG A 692 -5.54 -18.98 -20.28
C ARG A 692 -5.43 -20.46 -19.89
N ASP A 693 -4.23 -20.91 -19.56
CA ASP A 693 -3.94 -22.32 -19.31
C ASP A 693 -4.11 -22.68 -17.82
N ARG A 694 -4.24 -21.68 -16.93
CA ARG A 694 -4.36 -21.86 -15.48
C ARG A 694 -5.76 -21.49 -15.00
N LYS A 695 -6.46 -22.40 -14.33
CA LYS A 695 -7.74 -22.08 -13.66
C LYS A 695 -7.52 -21.09 -12.48
N PRO A 696 -8.30 -20.00 -12.38
CA PRO A 696 -8.22 -19.05 -11.28
C PRO A 696 -8.85 -19.61 -9.99
N GLU A 697 -8.34 -19.16 -8.84
CA GLU A 697 -9.02 -19.35 -7.56
C GLU A 697 -10.33 -18.54 -7.49
N LYS A 698 -11.37 -19.07 -6.82
CA LYS A 698 -12.64 -18.34 -6.61
C LYS A 698 -12.45 -17.23 -5.57
N LEU A 699 -12.56 -15.97 -6.00
CA LEU A 699 -12.36 -14.78 -5.16
C LEU A 699 -13.59 -13.88 -5.16
N HIS A 700 -13.85 -13.23 -4.02
CA HIS A 700 -14.98 -12.30 -3.83
C HIS A 700 -14.56 -10.83 -3.92
N TYR A 701 -13.30 -10.52 -3.63
CA TYR A 701 -12.80 -9.15 -3.68
C TYR A 701 -11.32 -9.08 -4.06
N LEU A 702 -10.93 -7.95 -4.65
CA LEU A 702 -9.55 -7.51 -4.80
C LEU A 702 -9.30 -6.30 -3.91
N GLY A 703 -8.20 -6.32 -3.17
CA GLY A 703 -7.83 -5.23 -2.29
C GLY A 703 -6.41 -4.73 -2.52
N VAL A 704 -6.12 -3.51 -2.10
CA VAL A 704 -4.78 -2.91 -2.17
C VAL A 704 -4.52 -2.12 -0.91
N SER A 705 -3.28 -2.16 -0.42
CA SER A 705 -2.80 -1.32 0.68
C SER A 705 -1.57 -0.53 0.23
N PHE A 706 -1.61 0.80 0.32
CA PHE A 706 -0.53 1.67 -0.15
C PHE A 706 -0.44 2.99 0.64
N GLY A 707 0.69 3.69 0.53
CA GLY A 707 0.85 5.05 1.04
C GLY A 707 0.04 6.06 0.23
N LEU A 708 -0.81 6.83 0.90
CA LEU A 708 -1.81 7.69 0.28
C LEU A 708 -1.15 8.85 -0.48
N THR A 709 -1.12 8.74 -1.80
CA THR A 709 -0.70 9.80 -2.73
C THR A 709 -1.78 10.04 -3.77
N LEU A 710 -1.86 11.26 -4.30
CA LEU A 710 -2.88 11.65 -5.28
C LEU A 710 -2.78 10.83 -6.58
N ASP A 711 -1.57 10.55 -7.05
CA ASP A 711 -1.34 9.81 -8.29
C ASP A 711 -1.77 8.34 -8.18
N LEU A 712 -1.41 7.67 -7.08
CA LEU A 712 -1.81 6.29 -6.83
C LEU A 712 -3.32 6.18 -6.58
N LEU A 713 -3.90 7.09 -5.81
CA LEU A 713 -5.35 7.09 -5.58
C LEU A 713 -6.11 7.24 -6.91
N ARG A 714 -5.71 8.19 -7.77
CA ARG A 714 -6.31 8.36 -9.10
C ARG A 714 -6.16 7.12 -9.97
N PHE A 715 -5.00 6.47 -9.93
CA PHE A 715 -4.76 5.21 -10.66
C PHE A 715 -5.78 4.14 -10.25
N TRP A 716 -5.92 3.88 -8.95
CA TRP A 716 -6.83 2.84 -8.47
C TRP A 716 -8.31 3.17 -8.68
N ARG A 717 -8.68 4.44 -8.56
CA ARG A 717 -10.05 4.91 -8.79
C ARG A 717 -10.52 4.69 -10.22
N ARG A 718 -9.62 4.84 -11.20
CA ARG A 718 -9.92 4.52 -12.62
C ARG A 718 -10.32 3.06 -12.81
N HIS A 719 -9.88 2.17 -11.92
CA HIS A 719 -10.18 0.73 -11.93
C HIS A 719 -11.34 0.33 -11.01
N LYS A 720 -12.14 1.31 -10.55
CA LYS A 720 -13.29 1.12 -9.63
C LYS A 720 -12.92 0.59 -8.24
N PHE A 721 -11.69 0.81 -7.75
CA PHE A 721 -11.36 0.54 -6.36
C PHE A 721 -11.80 1.70 -5.46
N LEU A 722 -12.38 1.37 -4.32
CA LEU A 722 -12.89 2.35 -3.36
C LEU A 722 -12.24 2.19 -1.98
N PRO A 723 -11.94 3.29 -1.27
CA PRO A 723 -11.35 3.25 0.07
C PRO A 723 -12.35 2.80 1.13
N PHE A 724 -11.88 1.97 2.07
CA PHE A 724 -12.62 1.65 3.31
C PHE A 724 -11.86 2.05 4.57
N TYR A 725 -10.54 2.27 4.48
CA TYR A 725 -9.71 2.62 5.63
C TYR A 725 -8.56 3.55 5.25
N ILE A 726 -8.32 4.55 6.10
CA ILE A 726 -7.15 5.43 6.06
C ILE A 726 -6.59 5.53 7.48
N GLY A 727 -5.31 5.20 7.64
CA GLY A 727 -4.59 5.29 8.90
C GLY A 727 -4.47 6.75 9.37
N GLN A 728 -4.84 7.02 10.61
CA GLN A 728 -4.80 8.38 11.17
C GLN A 728 -3.37 8.86 11.46
N ILE A 729 -2.46 7.94 11.79
CA ILE A 729 -1.05 8.24 12.04
C ILE A 729 -0.28 8.02 10.73
N PRO A 730 0.43 9.04 10.22
CA PRO A 730 1.28 8.87 9.05
C PRO A 730 2.44 7.94 9.40
N ASN A 731 2.86 7.14 8.43
CA ASN A 731 4.01 6.27 8.63
C ASN A 731 5.27 7.13 8.77
N ALA A 732 6.07 6.93 9.83
CA ALA A 732 7.28 7.70 10.09
C ALA A 732 8.29 7.65 8.93
N VAL A 733 8.28 6.57 8.15
CA VAL A 733 9.23 6.34 7.05
C VAL A 733 8.83 7.10 5.78
N THR A 734 7.55 7.06 5.38
CA THR A 734 7.08 7.71 4.13
C THR A 734 6.49 9.10 4.38
N GLY A 735 6.10 9.41 5.61
CA GLY A 735 5.31 10.60 5.95
C GLY A 735 3.87 10.56 5.43
N GLU A 736 3.45 9.42 4.86
CA GLU A 736 2.14 9.24 4.22
C GLU A 736 1.21 8.40 5.09
N HIS A 737 -0.10 8.67 4.99
CA HIS A 737 -1.12 7.84 5.61
C HIS A 737 -1.29 6.52 4.84
N THR A 738 -1.43 5.39 5.55
CA THR A 738 -1.72 4.12 4.88
C THR A 738 -3.19 4.09 4.45
N CYS A 739 -3.47 3.81 3.19
CA CYS A 739 -4.82 3.68 2.67
C CYS A 739 -5.07 2.25 2.18
N MET A 740 -6.20 1.67 2.59
CA MET A 740 -6.68 0.39 2.09
C MET A 740 -7.94 0.60 1.26
N ILE A 741 -7.90 0.06 0.04
CA ILE A 741 -8.98 0.15 -0.94
C ILE A 741 -9.42 -1.27 -1.33
N LEU A 742 -10.68 -1.40 -1.70
CA LEU A 742 -11.31 -2.66 -2.06
C LEU A 742 -12.13 -2.50 -3.34
N LYS A 743 -12.15 -3.55 -4.15
CA LYS A 743 -13.02 -3.73 -5.31
C LYS A 743 -13.73 -5.08 -5.14
N PRO A 744 -15.07 -5.11 -5.05
CA PRO A 744 -15.82 -6.35 -5.10
C PRO A 744 -15.67 -6.97 -6.50
N LEU A 745 -15.55 -8.30 -6.57
CA LEU A 745 -15.60 -9.05 -7.81
C LEU A 745 -17.02 -9.58 -8.03
N ASN A 746 -17.41 -9.72 -9.30
CA ASN A 746 -18.67 -10.35 -9.65
C ASN A 746 -18.52 -11.87 -9.47
N ASN A 747 -19.27 -12.45 -8.53
CA ASN A 747 -19.28 -13.88 -8.28
C ASN A 747 -20.71 -14.32 -7.96
N ASP A 748 -21.09 -15.53 -8.38
CA ASP A 748 -22.48 -16.04 -8.27
C ASP A 748 -22.90 -16.32 -6.82
N ASP A 749 -21.93 -16.45 -5.90
CA ASP A 749 -22.13 -16.82 -4.49
C ASP A 749 -22.78 -15.70 -3.64
N ILE A 750 -22.77 -14.45 -4.11
CA ILE A 750 -23.30 -13.29 -3.36
C ILE A 750 -24.52 -12.73 -4.12
N ASN A 751 -25.69 -12.78 -3.48
CA ASN A 751 -26.90 -12.13 -4.00
C ASN A 751 -26.70 -10.60 -4.04
N VAL A 752 -26.28 -10.08 -5.20
CA VAL A 752 -26.21 -8.65 -5.47
C VAL A 752 -27.62 -8.15 -5.78
N ILE A 753 -28.06 -7.08 -5.12
CA ILE A 753 -29.23 -6.33 -5.56
C ILE A 753 -28.85 -5.75 -6.92
N GLU A 754 -29.52 -6.17 -8.00
CA GLU A 754 -29.19 -5.93 -9.42
C GLU A 754 -28.93 -4.45 -9.82
N SER A 755 -29.20 -3.49 -8.93
CA SER A 755 -29.06 -2.05 -9.14
C SER A 755 -27.77 -1.40 -8.61
N ASP A 756 -26.95 -2.06 -7.79
CA ASP A 756 -25.75 -1.45 -7.18
C ASP A 756 -24.45 -2.07 -7.76
N GLU A 757 -23.71 -1.31 -8.59
CA GLU A 757 -22.38 -1.72 -9.14
C GLU A 757 -21.34 -2.09 -8.07
N LEU A 758 -21.59 -1.73 -6.81
CA LEU A 758 -20.70 -1.93 -5.66
C LEU A 758 -21.08 -3.14 -4.80
N GLY A 759 -22.13 -3.88 -5.15
CA GLY A 759 -22.57 -5.09 -4.46
C GLY A 759 -22.63 -4.94 -2.94
N PHE A 760 -22.01 -5.87 -2.21
CA PHE A 760 -21.98 -5.89 -0.75
C PHE A 760 -21.18 -4.73 -0.11
N PHE A 761 -20.33 -4.03 -0.87
CA PHE A 761 -19.43 -3.00 -0.34
C PHE A 761 -20.09 -1.60 -0.19
N SER A 762 -21.22 -1.37 -0.88
CA SER A 762 -22.00 -0.12 -0.86
C SER A 762 -22.27 0.45 0.56
N PRO A 763 -22.82 -0.32 1.53
CA PRO A 763 -23.10 0.20 2.88
C PRO A 763 -21.82 0.58 3.66
N PHE A 764 -20.75 -0.22 3.53
CA PHE A 764 -19.48 0.04 4.21
C PHE A 764 -18.80 1.29 3.67
N TYR A 765 -18.88 1.52 2.35
CA TYR A 765 -18.34 2.73 1.74
C TYR A 765 -19.08 4.00 2.20
N LYS A 766 -20.41 3.93 2.34
CA LYS A 766 -21.22 5.06 2.88
C LYS A 766 -20.82 5.39 4.32
N ASP A 767 -20.63 4.38 5.17
CA ASP A 767 -20.15 4.58 6.54
C ASP A 767 -18.73 5.16 6.57
N PHE A 768 -17.82 4.66 5.74
CA PHE A 768 -16.48 5.22 5.58
C PHE A 768 -16.50 6.70 5.19
N LYS A 769 -17.31 7.11 4.19
CA LYS A 769 -17.43 8.52 3.80
C LYS A 769 -17.87 9.41 4.98
N GLN A 770 -18.84 8.95 5.78
CA GLN A 770 -19.32 9.69 6.94
C GLN A 770 -18.24 9.84 8.03
N ARG A 771 -17.53 8.76 8.34
CA ARG A 771 -16.42 8.79 9.30
C ARG A 771 -15.28 9.68 8.81
N PHE A 772 -14.89 9.54 7.54
CA PHE A 772 -13.81 10.32 6.95
C PHE A 772 -14.14 11.83 6.96
N ALA A 773 -15.36 12.21 6.58
CA ALA A 773 -15.79 13.61 6.63
C ALA A 773 -15.66 14.23 8.03
N ARG A 774 -15.95 13.46 9.10
CA ARG A 774 -15.78 13.90 10.49
C ARG A 774 -14.31 13.96 10.92
N LEU A 775 -13.47 13.04 10.43
CA LEU A 775 -12.05 12.98 10.76
C LEU A 775 -11.20 14.06 10.05
N LEU A 776 -11.72 14.69 8.99
CA LEU A 776 -11.01 15.73 8.23
C LEU A 776 -10.58 16.95 9.08
N ALA A 777 -11.37 17.31 10.09
CA ALA A 777 -11.07 18.44 10.97
C ALA A 777 -9.95 18.14 11.99
N TYR A 778 -9.68 16.86 12.26
CA TYR A 778 -8.73 16.40 13.28
C TYR A 778 -7.39 16.03 12.62
N ASN A 779 -7.10 14.74 12.52
CA ASN A 779 -5.79 14.23 12.11
C ASN A 779 -5.47 14.49 10.63
N PHE A 780 -6.49 14.73 9.80
CA PHE A 780 -6.32 15.00 8.37
C PHE A 780 -6.44 16.50 8.02
N ARG A 781 -6.29 17.38 9.01
CA ARG A 781 -6.33 18.83 8.82
C ARG A 781 -5.27 19.31 7.82
N ASP A 782 -4.06 18.75 7.89
CA ASP A 782 -2.89 19.02 7.02
C ASP A 782 -2.92 18.32 5.66
N MET A 783 -3.94 17.51 5.39
CA MET A 783 -4.05 16.82 4.10
C MET A 783 -4.32 17.82 2.96
N GLU A 784 -3.68 17.61 1.80
CA GLU A 784 -3.93 18.42 0.60
C GLU A 784 -5.41 18.32 0.17
N TYR A 785 -6.05 19.46 -0.07
CA TYR A 785 -7.48 19.52 -0.42
C TYR A 785 -7.84 18.69 -1.66
N LYS A 786 -6.94 18.61 -2.66
CA LYS A 786 -7.16 17.79 -3.88
C LYS A 786 -7.27 16.30 -3.55
N LEU A 787 -6.48 15.85 -2.58
CA LEU A 787 -6.49 14.47 -2.11
C LEU A 787 -7.78 14.19 -1.34
N ALA A 788 -8.15 15.06 -0.40
CA ALA A 788 -9.41 14.96 0.34
C ALA A 788 -10.64 14.92 -0.59
N MET A 789 -10.68 15.79 -1.60
CA MET A 789 -11.72 15.79 -2.64
C MET A 789 -11.77 14.48 -3.43
N SER A 790 -10.60 13.95 -3.82
CA SER A 790 -10.51 12.68 -4.54
C SER A 790 -10.95 11.47 -3.70
N ILE A 791 -10.87 11.55 -2.37
CA ILE A 791 -11.32 10.47 -1.47
C ILE A 791 -12.84 10.51 -1.30
N LEU A 792 -13.40 11.71 -1.03
CA LEU A 792 -14.83 11.88 -0.79
C LEU A 792 -15.69 11.61 -2.03
N ASP A 793 -15.15 11.90 -3.22
CA ASP A 793 -15.89 11.85 -4.48
C ASP A 793 -17.28 12.49 -4.41
N PRO A 794 -17.38 13.79 -4.13
CA PRO A 794 -18.68 14.43 -4.12
C PRO A 794 -19.29 14.37 -5.51
N LYS A 795 -20.58 14.04 -5.60
CA LYS A 795 -21.35 14.25 -6.83
C LYS A 795 -21.45 15.75 -7.10
N ILE A 796 -20.73 16.19 -8.13
CA ILE A 796 -20.61 17.60 -8.53
C ILE A 796 -21.83 18.02 -9.37
N ASN A 797 -22.30 17.11 -10.23
CA ASN A 797 -23.45 17.29 -11.10
C ASN A 797 -24.60 16.41 -10.61
N PHE A 798 -25.74 17.03 -10.31
CA PHE A 798 -27.01 16.35 -10.14
C PHE A 798 -27.79 16.56 -11.43
N ASN A 799 -28.03 15.51 -12.22
CA ASN A 799 -28.90 15.60 -13.39
C ASN A 799 -30.37 15.50 -12.93
N ASP A 800 -31.23 16.40 -13.40
CA ASP A 800 -32.67 16.42 -13.10
C ASP A 800 -33.44 15.19 -13.64
N GLN A 801 -32.78 14.28 -14.38
CA GLN A 801 -33.38 13.13 -15.06
C GLN A 801 -33.03 11.76 -14.46
N GLU A 802 -32.26 11.66 -13.38
CA GLU A 802 -32.14 10.35 -12.70
C GLU A 802 -33.46 10.04 -11.97
N PRO A 803 -34.14 8.93 -12.31
CA PRO A 803 -35.45 8.61 -11.78
C PRO A 803 -35.36 8.42 -10.26
N LYS A 804 -36.45 8.78 -9.59
CA LYS A 804 -36.71 8.65 -8.14
C LYS A 804 -36.68 7.18 -7.63
N SER A 805 -35.92 6.29 -8.25
CA SER A 805 -35.93 4.84 -8.09
C SER A 805 -34.56 4.23 -7.81
N SER A 806 -33.57 4.99 -7.35
CA SER A 806 -32.55 4.39 -6.47
C SER A 806 -33.17 4.34 -5.08
N SER A 807 -33.47 3.14 -4.61
CA SER A 807 -34.03 2.82 -3.29
C SER A 807 -33.09 3.24 -2.14
N THR A 808 -33.02 4.55 -1.89
CA THR A 808 -32.72 5.15 -0.59
C THR A 808 -33.68 6.32 -0.40
N SER A 809 -34.95 6.01 -0.14
CA SER A 809 -36.01 6.94 0.27
C SER A 809 -35.76 7.64 1.64
N ASN A 810 -34.51 7.66 2.12
CA ASN A 810 -34.09 8.21 3.41
C ASN A 810 -32.89 9.20 3.34
N GLY A 811 -32.50 9.69 2.15
CA GLY A 811 -31.29 10.51 2.01
C GLY A 811 -31.48 12.04 2.03
N PHE A 812 -32.55 12.56 1.43
CA PHE A 812 -32.72 14.01 1.30
C PHE A 812 -33.22 14.62 2.62
N LEU A 813 -32.79 15.84 2.91
CA LEU A 813 -33.29 16.59 4.07
C LEU A 813 -34.81 16.72 3.96
N LYS A 814 -35.52 15.97 4.81
CA LYS A 814 -36.99 15.98 4.85
C LYS A 814 -37.49 17.27 5.48
N SER A 815 -36.74 17.83 6.44
CA SER A 815 -36.97 19.15 7.01
C SER A 815 -35.66 19.92 7.26
N PRO A 816 -35.61 21.25 7.01
CA PRO A 816 -34.49 22.10 7.38
C PRO A 816 -34.41 22.35 8.90
N ASN A 817 -35.53 22.18 9.61
CA ASN A 817 -35.65 22.35 11.07
C ASN A 817 -34.94 21.26 11.89
N GLU A 818 -34.55 20.14 11.27
CA GLU A 818 -33.72 19.12 11.91
C GLU A 818 -32.25 19.56 12.10
N ILE A 819 -31.77 20.53 11.31
CA ILE A 819 -30.37 20.97 11.32
C ILE A 819 -30.21 22.44 11.71
N PHE A 820 -31.15 23.32 11.36
CA PHE A 820 -31.02 24.76 11.56
C PHE A 820 -32.22 25.39 12.26
N SER A 821 -31.95 26.40 13.10
CA SER A 821 -32.97 27.25 13.69
C SER A 821 -33.51 28.26 12.67
N PRO A 822 -34.76 28.75 12.81
CA PRO A 822 -35.27 29.88 12.03
C PRO A 822 -34.36 31.13 12.09
N HIS A 823 -33.64 31.32 13.19
CA HIS A 823 -32.65 32.41 13.33
C HIS A 823 -31.41 32.19 12.47
N ASP A 824 -30.98 30.94 12.31
CA ASP A 824 -29.84 30.57 11.47
C ASP A 824 -30.16 30.79 9.98
N MET A 825 -31.41 30.51 9.58
CA MET A 825 -31.88 30.81 8.23
C MET A 825 -31.83 32.31 7.92
N LYS A 826 -32.25 33.17 8.86
CA LYS A 826 -32.16 34.64 8.71
C LYS A 826 -30.71 35.14 8.62
N ARG A 827 -29.80 34.54 9.39
CA ARG A 827 -28.35 34.85 9.33
C ARG A 827 -27.76 34.46 7.98
N LEU A 828 -28.13 33.27 7.48
CA LEU A 828 -27.73 32.81 6.15
C LEU A 828 -28.24 33.75 5.05
N GLU A 829 -29.51 34.16 5.13
CA GLU A 829 -30.11 35.14 4.23
C GLU A 829 -29.35 36.48 4.24
N ALA A 830 -29.09 37.03 5.44
CA ALA A 830 -28.36 38.29 5.60
C ALA A 830 -26.98 38.28 4.92
N TYR A 831 -26.23 37.18 5.06
CA TYR A 831 -24.94 37.02 4.38
C TYR A 831 -25.06 36.83 2.88
N THR A 832 -26.05 36.08 2.39
CA THR A 832 -26.29 35.96 0.94
C THR A 832 -26.63 37.31 0.30
N ASN A 833 -27.22 38.21 1.06
CA ASN A 833 -27.50 39.59 0.67
C ASN A 833 -26.31 40.55 0.90
N ASN A 834 -25.13 40.03 1.27
CA ASN A 834 -23.91 40.80 1.60
C ASN A 834 -24.09 41.80 2.76
N LEU A 835 -25.04 41.56 3.67
CA LEU A 835 -25.31 42.42 4.84
C LEU A 835 -24.52 42.00 6.09
N ALA A 836 -23.83 40.86 6.05
CA ALA A 836 -23.09 40.30 7.17
C ALA A 836 -21.71 39.80 6.72
N ASP A 837 -20.76 39.76 7.66
CA ASP A 837 -19.44 39.18 7.44
C ASP A 837 -19.45 37.65 7.55
N TYR A 838 -18.46 37.00 6.94
CA TYR A 838 -18.40 35.53 6.91
C TYR A 838 -18.25 34.91 8.31
N HIS A 839 -17.68 35.64 9.28
CA HIS A 839 -17.54 35.22 10.67
C HIS A 839 -18.89 34.89 11.33
N MET A 840 -19.97 35.56 10.92
CA MET A 840 -21.32 35.31 11.42
C MET A 840 -21.94 34.00 10.91
N ILE A 841 -21.28 33.29 10.00
CA ILE A 841 -21.79 32.04 9.41
C ILE A 841 -20.87 30.85 9.66
N LEU A 842 -19.64 31.07 10.12
CA LEU A 842 -18.64 30.01 10.31
C LEU A 842 -19.13 28.85 11.18
N ASP A 843 -20.00 29.10 12.15
CA ASP A 843 -20.65 28.08 12.99
C ASP A 843 -21.56 27.13 12.20
N MET A 844 -22.23 27.63 11.16
CA MET A 844 -23.15 26.85 10.32
C MET A 844 -22.45 26.13 9.16
N VAL A 845 -21.26 26.58 8.74
CA VAL A 845 -20.53 26.03 7.57
C VAL A 845 -20.23 24.53 7.73
N PRO A 846 -19.77 24.01 8.89
CA PRO A 846 -19.51 22.58 9.03
C PRO A 846 -20.77 21.73 8.84
N ALA A 847 -21.91 22.14 9.39
CA ALA A 847 -23.18 21.42 9.25
C ALA A 847 -23.68 21.40 7.79
N LEU A 848 -23.58 22.53 7.09
CA LEU A 848 -23.90 22.62 5.65
C LEU A 848 -22.95 21.75 4.81
N SER A 849 -21.66 21.78 5.13
CA SER A 849 -20.64 21.02 4.43
C SER A 849 -20.86 19.52 4.61
N HIS A 850 -21.07 19.04 5.84
CA HIS A 850 -21.39 17.64 6.10
C HIS A 850 -22.64 17.18 5.36
N SER A 851 -23.70 18.00 5.31
CA SER A 851 -24.92 17.66 4.61
C SER A 851 -24.72 17.58 3.08
N TYR A 852 -23.88 18.45 2.52
CA TYR A 852 -23.51 18.42 1.11
C TYR A 852 -22.68 17.18 0.75
N PHE A 853 -21.61 16.91 1.49
CA PHE A 853 -20.73 15.76 1.22
C PHE A 853 -21.37 14.40 1.55
N GLN A 854 -22.47 14.37 2.30
CA GLN A 854 -23.33 13.19 2.50
C GLN A 854 -24.39 13.00 1.40
N GLU A 855 -24.36 13.80 0.33
CA GLU A 855 -25.35 13.78 -0.77
C GLU A 855 -26.80 14.09 -0.31
N LYS A 856 -26.98 14.68 0.88
CA LYS A 856 -28.31 15.09 1.39
C LYS A 856 -28.81 16.40 0.79
N LEU A 857 -27.87 17.23 0.30
CA LEU A 857 -28.12 18.48 -0.41
C LEU A 857 -27.77 18.32 -1.90
N PRO A 858 -28.74 18.00 -2.78
CA PRO A 858 -28.52 17.84 -4.21
C PRO A 858 -28.37 19.19 -4.91
N VAL A 859 -27.24 19.86 -4.70
CA VAL A 859 -26.92 21.17 -5.28
C VAL A 859 -25.71 21.03 -6.19
N SER A 860 -25.84 21.44 -7.46
CA SER A 860 -24.71 21.45 -8.39
C SER A 860 -23.73 22.58 -8.07
N VAL A 861 -22.50 22.23 -7.71
CA VAL A 861 -21.44 23.15 -7.27
C VAL A 861 -20.20 22.91 -8.14
N SER A 862 -19.41 23.95 -8.48
CA SER A 862 -18.18 23.72 -9.25
C SER A 862 -17.07 23.07 -8.40
N TYR A 863 -16.09 22.41 -9.02
CA TYR A 863 -14.99 21.76 -8.28
C TYR A 863 -14.22 22.73 -7.38
N ALA A 864 -13.96 23.96 -7.87
CA ALA A 864 -13.30 25.01 -7.07
C ALA A 864 -14.17 25.46 -5.89
N GLN A 865 -15.49 25.62 -6.10
CA GLN A 865 -16.45 25.95 -5.05
C GLN A 865 -16.53 24.86 -3.98
N ALA A 866 -16.59 23.58 -4.37
CA ALA A 866 -16.62 22.45 -3.45
C ALA A 866 -15.29 22.31 -2.69
N SER A 867 -14.15 22.62 -3.33
CA SER A 867 -12.84 22.62 -2.68
C SER A 867 -12.73 23.70 -1.61
N VAL A 868 -13.23 24.92 -1.88
CA VAL A 868 -13.28 26.01 -0.88
C VAL A 868 -14.19 25.61 0.30
N LEU A 869 -15.35 25.02 0.01
CA LEU A 869 -16.28 24.52 1.03
C LEU A 869 -15.63 23.42 1.90
N LEU A 870 -14.86 22.50 1.30
CA LEU A 870 -14.12 21.47 2.03
C LEU A 870 -13.08 22.08 2.97
N CYS A 871 -12.26 23.01 2.49
CA CYS A 871 -11.21 23.64 3.28
C CYS A 871 -11.78 24.43 4.47
N MET A 872 -12.82 25.23 4.25
CA MET A 872 -13.43 26.06 5.30
C MET A 872 -14.31 25.24 6.24
N GLY A 873 -15.13 24.33 5.69
CA GLY A 873 -16.17 23.63 6.44
C GLY A 873 -15.79 22.29 7.03
N LEU A 874 -14.95 21.49 6.36
CA LEU A 874 -14.55 20.16 6.85
C LEU A 874 -13.13 20.13 7.43
N GLN A 875 -12.19 20.89 6.89
CA GLN A 875 -10.80 20.96 7.41
C GLN A 875 -10.57 22.12 8.39
N HIS A 876 -11.53 23.03 8.56
CA HIS A 876 -11.45 24.19 9.44
C HIS A 876 -10.14 24.98 9.23
N ARG A 877 -9.87 25.34 7.98
CA ARG A 877 -8.68 26.10 7.55
C ARG A 877 -8.97 27.58 7.38
N ASP A 878 -7.95 28.37 7.71
CA ASP A 878 -7.96 29.81 7.50
C ASP A 878 -7.77 30.17 6.03
N ILE A 879 -8.23 31.37 5.68
CA ILE A 879 -8.18 31.86 4.29
C ILE A 879 -6.74 32.00 3.80
N THR A 880 -5.80 32.38 4.66
CA THR A 880 -4.36 32.49 4.34
C THR A 880 -3.76 31.15 3.89
N TYR A 881 -4.19 30.05 4.51
CA TYR A 881 -3.79 28.72 4.09
C TYR A 881 -4.38 28.36 2.71
N ILE A 882 -5.64 28.71 2.46
CA ILE A 882 -6.31 28.48 1.18
C ILE A 882 -5.64 29.29 0.06
N GLU A 883 -5.26 30.55 0.32
CA GLU A 883 -4.51 31.40 -0.61
C GLU A 883 -3.20 30.72 -1.04
N GLY A 884 -2.43 30.22 -0.08
CA GLY A 884 -1.16 29.52 -0.35
C GLY A 884 -1.32 28.22 -1.15
N GLN A 885 -2.36 27.43 -0.85
CA GLN A 885 -2.58 26.12 -1.49
C GLN A 885 -3.26 26.20 -2.87
N MET A 886 -4.25 27.08 -3.01
CA MET A 886 -5.01 27.23 -4.27
C MET A 886 -4.35 28.25 -5.21
N LYS A 887 -3.43 29.08 -4.72
CA LYS A 887 -2.84 30.22 -5.45
C LYS A 887 -3.92 31.18 -5.97
N LEU A 888 -4.97 31.37 -5.18
CA LEU A 888 -6.07 32.30 -5.45
C LEU A 888 -5.98 33.50 -4.51
N GLU A 889 -6.40 34.67 -4.99
CA GLU A 889 -6.49 35.86 -4.15
C GLU A 889 -7.66 35.77 -3.16
N ARG A 890 -7.51 36.44 -2.01
CA ARG A 890 -8.51 36.48 -0.93
C ARG A 890 -9.94 36.75 -1.40
N GLN A 891 -10.09 37.75 -2.27
CA GLN A 891 -11.39 38.22 -2.75
C GLN A 891 -12.09 37.16 -3.61
N GLN A 892 -11.32 36.39 -4.38
CA GLN A 892 -11.84 35.32 -5.22
C GLN A 892 -12.37 34.16 -4.36
N ILE A 893 -11.66 33.79 -3.30
CA ILE A 893 -12.08 32.75 -2.35
C ILE A 893 -13.42 33.12 -1.69
N LEU A 894 -13.54 34.35 -1.18
CA LEU A 894 -14.78 34.84 -0.57
C LEU A 894 -15.93 34.92 -1.58
N SER A 895 -15.66 35.34 -2.82
CA SER A 895 -16.65 35.34 -3.91
C SER A 895 -17.19 33.93 -4.21
N LEU A 896 -16.30 32.94 -4.29
CA LEU A 896 -16.69 31.54 -4.51
C LEU A 896 -17.51 31.00 -3.34
N PHE A 897 -17.13 31.33 -2.11
CA PHE A 897 -17.82 30.92 -0.89
C PHE A 897 -19.24 31.51 -0.81
N ILE A 898 -19.43 32.81 -1.09
CA ILE A 898 -20.75 33.46 -1.16
C ILE A 898 -21.63 32.80 -2.22
N LYS A 899 -21.09 32.47 -3.39
CA LYS A 899 -21.83 31.79 -4.47
C LYS A 899 -22.35 30.41 -4.03
N VAL A 900 -21.57 29.66 -3.23
CA VAL A 900 -22.00 28.36 -2.68
C VAL A 900 -23.15 28.55 -1.70
N LEU A 901 -23.00 29.46 -0.74
CA LEU A 901 -24.02 29.71 0.27
C LEU A 901 -25.33 30.24 -0.33
N LYS A 902 -25.27 31.05 -1.39
CA LYS A 902 -26.46 31.46 -2.17
C LYS A 902 -27.21 30.26 -2.74
N LYS A 903 -26.51 29.27 -3.28
CA LYS A 903 -27.14 28.05 -3.81
C LYS A 903 -27.75 27.20 -2.70
N PHE A 904 -27.06 27.05 -1.57
CA PHE A 904 -27.59 26.33 -0.41
C PHE A 904 -28.84 27.00 0.17
N HIS A 905 -28.80 28.33 0.37
CA HIS A 905 -29.96 29.09 0.81
C HIS A 905 -31.15 28.93 -0.14
N LYS A 906 -30.94 29.04 -1.47
CA LYS A 906 -32.01 28.85 -2.46
C LYS A 906 -32.67 27.47 -2.36
N TYR A 907 -31.87 26.41 -2.17
CA TYR A 907 -32.40 25.06 -2.02
C TYR A 907 -33.16 24.88 -0.69
N LEU A 908 -32.56 25.30 0.43
CA LEU A 908 -33.18 25.18 1.76
C LEU A 908 -34.47 26.00 1.86
N TYR A 909 -34.50 27.19 1.26
CA TYR A 909 -35.69 28.02 1.16
C TYR A 909 -36.77 27.32 0.35
N ALA A 910 -36.45 26.72 -0.81
CA ALA A 910 -37.41 25.97 -1.61
C ALA A 910 -37.99 24.75 -0.88
N VAL A 911 -37.18 24.05 -0.06
CA VAL A 911 -37.67 22.94 0.77
C VAL A 911 -38.58 23.48 1.89
N ALA A 912 -38.17 24.54 2.59
CA ALA A 912 -38.98 25.18 3.62
C ALA A 912 -40.31 25.70 3.07
N SER A 913 -40.32 26.33 1.90
CA SER A 913 -41.54 26.79 1.22
C SER A 913 -42.47 25.63 0.89
N LYS A 914 -41.95 24.49 0.39
CA LYS A 914 -42.75 23.30 0.11
C LYS A 914 -43.35 22.68 1.38
N GLU A 915 -42.61 22.67 2.49
CA GLU A 915 -43.17 22.24 3.77
C GLU A 915 -44.30 23.15 4.23
N ILE A 916 -44.11 24.47 4.15
CA ILE A 916 -45.13 25.46 4.50
C ILE A 916 -46.37 25.29 3.59
N GLU A 917 -46.18 25.12 2.28
CA GLU A 917 -47.26 24.84 1.33
C GLU A 917 -47.99 23.53 1.65
N SER A 918 -47.28 22.48 2.07
CA SER A 918 -47.89 21.22 2.48
C SER A 918 -48.62 21.27 3.84
N ALA A 919 -48.23 22.21 4.70
CA ALA A 919 -48.84 22.46 6.01
C ALA A 919 -50.04 23.42 5.92
N LEU A 920 -50.15 24.21 4.85
CA LEU A 920 -51.32 25.01 4.55
C LEU A 920 -52.47 24.09 4.11
N PRO A 921 -53.73 24.35 4.53
CA PRO A 921 -54.88 23.59 4.05
C PRO A 921 -55.04 23.80 2.54
N SER A 922 -54.67 22.82 1.72
CA SER A 922 -55.06 22.82 0.31
C SER A 922 -56.57 22.60 0.23
N LEU A 923 -57.30 23.52 -0.41
CA LEU A 923 -58.65 23.19 -0.91
C LEU A 923 -58.50 21.97 -1.82
N LYS A 924 -59.39 20.98 -1.69
CA LYS A 924 -59.40 19.84 -2.62
C LYS A 924 -59.55 20.40 -4.03
N ASP A 925 -58.48 20.40 -4.81
CA ASP A 925 -58.60 20.41 -6.25
C ASP A 925 -59.44 19.18 -6.60
N VAL A 926 -60.62 19.43 -7.18
CA VAL A 926 -61.45 18.36 -7.73
C VAL A 926 -60.64 17.79 -8.89
N ALA A 927 -59.88 16.73 -8.60
CA ALA A 927 -59.32 15.88 -9.63
C ALA A 927 -60.50 15.32 -10.43
N LEU A 928 -60.70 15.83 -11.63
CA LEU A 928 -61.50 15.16 -12.64
C LEU A 928 -60.74 13.88 -13.02
N GLU A 929 -60.97 12.82 -12.27
CA GLU A 929 -60.62 11.48 -12.71
C GLU A 929 -61.47 11.19 -13.96
N PRO A 930 -60.88 10.87 -15.12
CA PRO A 930 -61.68 10.41 -16.24
C PRO A 930 -62.36 9.11 -15.79
N HIS A 931 -63.69 9.11 -15.77
CA HIS A 931 -64.46 7.90 -15.49
C HIS A 931 -63.92 6.77 -16.39
N SER A 932 -63.71 5.59 -15.80
CA SER A 932 -63.25 4.39 -16.51
C SER A 932 -64.27 3.85 -17.52
N ILE A 933 -65.43 4.50 -17.61
CA ILE A 933 -66.59 4.17 -18.42
C ILE A 933 -66.87 5.41 -19.26
N SER A 934 -67.00 5.24 -20.57
CA SER A 934 -67.31 6.36 -21.46
C SER A 934 -68.71 6.89 -21.14
N LEU A 935 -68.93 8.19 -21.35
CA LEU A 935 -70.24 8.81 -21.13
C LEU A 935 -71.34 8.15 -22.01
N GLU A 936 -70.94 7.55 -23.13
CA GLU A 936 -71.79 6.73 -24.00
C GLU A 936 -72.18 5.39 -23.36
N ASP A 937 -71.25 4.72 -22.67
CA ASP A 937 -71.51 3.46 -21.97
C ASP A 937 -72.40 3.68 -20.74
N GLU A 938 -72.24 4.81 -20.03
CA GLU A 938 -73.09 5.17 -18.90
C GLU A 938 -74.49 5.59 -19.36
N LEU A 939 -74.61 6.29 -20.49
CA LEU A 939 -75.88 6.59 -21.15
C LEU A 939 -76.57 5.32 -21.66
N ASN A 940 -75.83 4.36 -22.22
CA ASN A 940 -76.38 3.08 -22.69
C ASN A 940 -76.84 2.19 -21.54
N ASP A 941 -76.13 2.17 -20.41
CA ASP A 941 -76.53 1.40 -19.23
C ASP A 941 -77.72 2.06 -18.50
N ALA A 942 -77.78 3.40 -18.50
CA ALA A 942 -78.94 4.14 -18.06
C ALA A 942 -80.15 3.94 -19.00
N ALA A 943 -79.94 3.93 -20.32
CA ALA A 943 -80.98 3.66 -21.31
C ALA A 943 -81.53 2.24 -21.16
N LYS A 944 -80.67 1.23 -20.94
CA LYS A 944 -81.09 -0.14 -20.64
C LYS A 944 -81.88 -0.24 -19.34
N LYS A 945 -81.44 0.44 -18.27
CA LYS A 945 -82.20 0.50 -17.01
C LYS A 945 -83.56 1.18 -17.18
N VAL A 946 -83.65 2.23 -17.99
CA VAL A 946 -84.92 2.89 -18.31
C VAL A 946 -85.78 2.02 -19.21
N GLU A 947 -85.21 1.29 -20.17
CA GLU A 947 -85.95 0.33 -20.99
C GLU A 947 -86.45 -0.87 -20.15
N ASP A 948 -85.67 -1.36 -19.20
CA ASP A 948 -86.05 -2.42 -18.28
C ASP A 948 -87.08 -1.92 -17.25
N GLU A 949 -86.97 -0.68 -16.76
CA GLU A 949 -88.01 -0.02 -15.95
C GLU A 949 -89.29 0.23 -16.77
N MET A 950 -89.16 0.64 -18.04
CA MET A 950 -90.30 0.82 -18.93
C MET A 950 -90.93 -0.52 -19.30
N ARG A 951 -90.15 -1.59 -19.49
CA ARG A 951 -90.65 -2.96 -19.72
C ARG A 951 -91.33 -3.54 -18.50
N THR A 952 -90.76 -3.37 -17.31
CA THR A 952 -91.41 -3.79 -16.06
C THR A 952 -92.65 -2.95 -15.72
N GLN A 953 -92.69 -1.67 -16.10
CA GLN A 953 -93.89 -0.82 -16.02
C GLN A 953 -94.93 -1.16 -17.09
N THR A 954 -94.54 -1.53 -18.32
CA THR A 954 -95.48 -1.91 -19.40
C THR A 954 -96.02 -3.33 -19.25
N GLU A 955 -95.23 -4.27 -18.71
CA GLU A 955 -95.70 -5.61 -18.34
C GLU A 955 -96.64 -5.60 -17.12
N GLY A 956 -96.61 -4.54 -16.28
CA GLY A 956 -97.56 -4.31 -15.20
C GLY A 956 -98.86 -3.58 -15.59
N LEU A 957 -98.96 -3.04 -16.82
CA LEU A 957 -100.06 -2.16 -17.27
C LEU A 957 -100.86 -2.71 -18.47
N LEU A 958 -100.50 -3.87 -19.01
CA LEU A 958 -101.21 -4.51 -20.12
C LEU A 958 -101.84 -5.84 -19.69
N ASN A 959 -103.05 -5.77 -19.11
CA ASN A 959 -103.90 -6.96 -19.00
C ASN A 959 -104.33 -7.39 -20.41
N PRO A 960 -104.02 -8.62 -20.87
CA PRO A 960 -104.43 -9.10 -22.19
C PRO A 960 -105.96 -9.18 -22.37
N ASP A 961 -106.73 -9.10 -21.28
CA ASP A 961 -108.20 -9.03 -21.29
C ASP A 961 -108.78 -7.62 -21.58
N LEU A 962 -107.97 -6.55 -21.49
CA LEU A 962 -108.40 -5.17 -21.81
C LEU A 962 -108.20 -4.80 -23.28
N LEU A 963 -107.36 -5.53 -24.02
CA LEU A 963 -107.17 -5.35 -25.46
C LEU A 963 -108.28 -6.01 -26.31
N GLN A 964 -109.03 -6.95 -25.73
CA GLN A 964 -110.24 -7.51 -26.37
C GLN A 964 -111.43 -6.53 -26.38
N GLN A 965 -111.38 -5.45 -25.57
CA GLN A 965 -112.44 -4.42 -25.50
C GLN A 965 -112.34 -3.36 -26.61
N TYR A 966 -111.30 -3.41 -27.45
CA TYR A 966 -111.13 -2.55 -28.63
C TYR A 966 -111.06 -3.34 -29.95
N ALA A 967 -111.41 -4.63 -29.93
CA ALA A 967 -111.51 -5.42 -31.14
C ALA A 967 -112.72 -4.95 -31.97
N ILE A 968 -112.45 -4.19 -33.03
CA ILE A 968 -113.42 -3.86 -34.07
C ILE A 968 -113.72 -5.15 -34.82
N VAL A 969 -114.87 -5.77 -34.55
CA VAL A 969 -115.41 -6.84 -35.39
C VAL A 969 -116.44 -6.21 -36.33
N GLY A 970 -115.97 -5.73 -37.48
CA GLY A 970 -116.80 -5.17 -38.54
C GLY A 970 -116.20 -5.51 -39.90
N ARG A 971 -117.02 -6.07 -40.79
CA ARG A 971 -116.65 -6.56 -42.12
C ARG A 971 -116.33 -5.39 -43.05
N ASP A 972 -115.33 -5.55 -43.92
CA ASP A 972 -114.86 -4.54 -44.89
C ASP A 972 -115.97 -3.94 -45.78
N SER A 973 -117.12 -4.61 -45.90
CA SER A 973 -118.27 -4.19 -46.70
C SER A 973 -119.01 -2.93 -46.21
N ASP A 974 -118.88 -2.55 -44.93
CA ASP A 974 -119.59 -1.39 -44.35
C ASP A 974 -118.72 -0.12 -44.29
N LEU A 975 -117.40 -0.25 -44.43
CA LEU A 975 -116.45 0.87 -44.55
C LEU A 975 -116.37 1.40 -45.99
N GLU A 976 -116.44 0.52 -47.00
CA GLU A 976 -116.41 0.92 -48.42
C GLU A 976 -117.66 1.73 -48.83
N LYS A 977 -118.84 1.39 -48.30
CA LYS A 977 -120.09 2.15 -48.56
C LYS A 977 -120.10 3.56 -47.97
N ALA A 978 -119.27 3.83 -46.97
CA ALA A 978 -119.12 5.17 -46.40
C ALA A 978 -118.11 6.05 -47.16
N LEU A 979 -117.31 5.47 -48.07
CA LEU A 979 -116.27 6.16 -48.85
C LEU A 979 -116.69 6.46 -50.30
N GLU A 980 -117.61 5.71 -50.91
CA GLU A 980 -117.97 5.89 -52.34
C GLU A 980 -118.97 7.02 -52.63
N ASN A 981 -119.76 7.49 -51.66
CA ASN A 981 -120.76 8.55 -51.89
C ASN A 981 -120.22 9.94 -51.48
N GLY A 982 -119.36 10.54 -52.30
CA GLY A 982 -118.98 11.94 -52.15
C GLY A 982 -117.73 12.38 -52.93
N GLY A 983 -117.84 12.49 -54.26
CA GLY A 983 -116.80 13.12 -55.07
C GLY A 983 -116.66 14.62 -54.76
N GLY A 984 -115.52 15.02 -54.16
CA GLY A 984 -115.12 16.41 -53.97
C GLY A 984 -114.36 16.64 -52.66
N ARG A 985 -113.08 17.05 -52.76
CA ARG A 985 -112.11 17.43 -51.70
C ARG A 985 -112.67 17.55 -50.26
N ILE A 986 -112.20 16.70 -49.34
CA ILE A 986 -112.48 16.77 -47.90
C ILE A 986 -111.25 17.34 -47.15
N PRO A 987 -111.36 18.41 -46.33
CA PRO A 987 -110.27 18.94 -45.50
C PRO A 987 -110.03 18.11 -44.23
N SER A 988 -108.81 18.18 -43.71
CA SER A 988 -108.25 17.44 -42.57
C SER A 988 -108.89 17.77 -41.21
N GLY A 989 -110.14 17.37 -40.99
CA GLY A 989 -110.80 17.54 -39.68
C GLY A 989 -112.29 17.22 -39.58
N GLY A 990 -112.81 16.22 -40.31
CA GLY A 990 -114.22 15.81 -40.22
C GLY A 990 -114.42 14.47 -39.49
N LEU A 991 -115.22 14.46 -38.42
CA LEU A 991 -115.59 13.26 -37.65
C LEU A 991 -116.76 12.52 -38.34
N ILE A 992 -116.63 11.22 -38.58
CA ILE A 992 -117.73 10.34 -39.03
C ILE A 992 -118.11 9.42 -37.87
N SER A 993 -119.36 9.48 -37.38
CA SER A 993 -119.82 8.65 -36.25
C SER A 993 -120.70 7.50 -36.72
N VAL A 994 -120.43 6.28 -36.23
CA VAL A 994 -121.30 5.09 -36.39
C VAL A 994 -121.85 4.71 -35.02
N LYS A 995 -123.16 4.51 -34.89
CA LYS A 995 -123.83 4.23 -33.60
C LYS A 995 -123.56 2.80 -33.12
N SER A 996 -123.08 2.64 -31.88
CA SER A 996 -123.07 1.37 -31.16
C SER A 996 -124.29 1.24 -30.24
N SER A 997 -124.75 0.01 -29.96
CA SER A 997 -125.91 -0.28 -29.10
C SER A 997 -125.57 -1.29 -28.00
N ARG A 998 -126.20 -1.10 -26.82
CA ARG A 998 -126.13 -1.83 -25.51
C ARG A 998 -125.13 -1.21 -24.51
N GLY A 999 -125.41 -1.00 -23.22
CA GLY A 999 -126.53 -1.35 -22.31
C GLY A 999 -125.96 -1.88 -20.96
N LYS A 1000 -125.92 -1.06 -19.89
CA LYS A 1000 -125.52 -1.40 -18.48
C LYS A 1000 -126.72 -1.97 -17.67
N PRO A 1001 -126.65 -2.41 -16.37
CA PRO A 1001 -125.59 -2.40 -15.30
C PRO A 1001 -125.44 -3.80 -14.58
N ASP A 1002 -124.63 -4.08 -13.53
CA ASP A 1002 -124.85 -3.70 -12.10
C ASP A 1002 -123.71 -4.10 -11.10
N LYS A 1003 -123.81 -3.59 -9.85
CA LYS A 1003 -122.78 -3.42 -8.78
C LYS A 1003 -122.60 -4.56 -7.73
N TRP A 1004 -121.44 -4.48 -7.04
CA TRP A 1004 -121.16 -4.53 -5.56
C TRP A 1004 -120.41 -5.75 -4.97
N GLY A 1005 -119.34 -5.51 -4.16
CA GLY A 1005 -118.86 -6.50 -3.17
C GLY A 1005 -117.44 -6.38 -2.55
N LYS A 1006 -117.24 -5.44 -1.61
CA LYS A 1006 -116.23 -5.25 -0.52
C LYS A 1006 -115.07 -6.25 -0.15
N GLN A 1007 -113.93 -5.60 0.19
CA GLN A 1007 -112.98 -5.74 1.34
C GLN A 1007 -112.00 -6.94 1.47
N LYS A 1008 -110.68 -6.66 1.58
CA LYS A 1008 -109.90 -6.58 2.85
C LYS A 1008 -108.42 -6.23 2.64
N GLU A 1009 -107.79 -5.87 3.76
CA GLU A 1009 -106.55 -5.13 4.01
C GLU A 1009 -105.21 -5.85 3.72
N GLY A 1010 -104.11 -5.07 3.67
CA GLY A 1010 -102.79 -5.53 4.12
C GLY A 1010 -101.58 -4.75 3.62
N GLN A 1011 -101.04 -3.85 4.46
CA GLN A 1011 -99.61 -3.47 4.72
C GLN A 1011 -98.61 -3.43 3.53
N LYS A 1012 -97.66 -2.50 3.36
CA LYS A 1012 -96.94 -1.53 4.23
C LYS A 1012 -96.01 -0.71 3.31
N GLY A 1013 -95.77 0.55 3.65
CA GLY A 1013 -94.60 1.35 3.25
C GLY A 1013 -94.51 2.52 4.23
N GLY A 1014 -93.49 2.69 5.06
CA GLY A 1014 -92.08 2.77 4.72
C GLY A 1014 -91.74 4.25 4.57
N LYS A 1015 -90.98 4.81 5.52
CA LYS A 1015 -90.25 6.11 5.54
C LYS A 1015 -90.16 6.58 7.01
N ARG A 1016 -89.16 7.32 7.48
CA ARG A 1016 -87.78 7.68 7.09
C ARG A 1016 -87.30 8.54 8.28
N GLN A 1017 -85.99 8.64 8.47
CA GLN A 1017 -85.30 9.67 9.28
C GLN A 1017 -85.47 9.50 10.81
N GLN A 1018 -84.51 9.80 11.68
CA GLN A 1018 -83.53 10.90 11.65
C GLN A 1018 -82.45 10.64 12.73
N LYS A 1019 -81.24 11.16 12.46
CA LYS A 1019 -80.26 11.77 13.39
C LYS A 1019 -79.61 11.01 14.57
N ASP A 1020 -78.30 11.28 14.61
CA ASP A 1020 -77.42 11.55 15.75
C ASP A 1020 -76.70 10.44 16.53
N ASN A 1021 -75.40 10.73 16.69
CA ASN A 1021 -74.47 10.46 17.79
C ASN A 1021 -73.63 9.17 17.86
N ARG A 1022 -72.31 9.43 17.84
CA ARG A 1022 -71.23 8.99 18.74
C ARG A 1022 -71.03 7.51 19.07
N ASN A 1023 -69.74 7.17 19.03
CA ASN A 1023 -68.99 6.19 19.82
C ASN A 1023 -68.95 4.71 19.38
N SER A 1024 -67.73 4.38 18.94
CA SER A 1024 -66.85 3.36 19.54
C SER A 1024 -66.89 1.92 19.02
N LYS A 1025 -65.65 1.43 18.86
CA LYS A 1025 -65.15 0.07 19.03
C LYS A 1025 -65.47 -1.00 17.98
N SER A 1026 -64.39 -1.27 17.23
CA SER A 1026 -63.64 -2.53 17.23
C SER A 1026 -64.14 -3.71 16.40
N ASN A 1027 -63.14 -4.22 15.68
CA ASN A 1027 -62.79 -5.63 15.51
C ASN A 1027 -63.45 -6.43 14.37
N LYS A 1028 -62.56 -6.65 13.39
CA LYS A 1028 -62.01 -7.95 12.99
C LYS A 1028 -62.86 -8.87 12.10
N LYS A 1029 -62.15 -9.21 11.02
CA LYS A 1029 -62.16 -10.42 10.18
C LYS A 1029 -63.14 -10.41 9.01
N GLN A 1030 -62.87 -11.04 7.87
CA GLN A 1030 -61.70 -11.58 7.14
C GLN A 1030 -62.33 -12.36 5.98
N LYS A 1031 -61.63 -12.46 4.84
CA LYS A 1031 -61.93 -13.27 3.63
C LYS A 1031 -62.95 -12.61 2.68
N HIS A 1032 -62.71 -12.50 1.37
CA HIS A 1032 -61.81 -13.23 0.47
C HIS A 1032 -60.87 -12.31 -0.31
#